data_AF-A0A1G0YJR5-F1
#
_entry.id   AF-A0A1G0YJR5-F1
#
_cell.length_a   1.000
_cell.length_b   1.000
_cell.length_c   1.000
_cell.angle_alpha   90.00
_cell.angle_beta   90.00
_cell.angle_gamma   90.00
#
_symmetry.space_group_name_H-M   'P 1'
#
loop_
_entity.id
_entity.type
_entity.pdbx_description
1 polymer ?
#
loop_
_entity_poly.entity_id
_entity_poly.type
_entity_poly.pdbx_seq_one_letter_code
_entity_poly.pdbx_strand_id
1 'polypeptide(L)'
;MTTIQRFFWLFLGLLTCTVFGENNTFMLVSGVTSNMSSSYSLGVAGTNNTLLVTNAGVFNAGGGALVGFMADANKNLATVTGSGSLWTLGSALFLGYAGSYNELTVAAGGRVINSNTTVIGSDSTAGRNRVSITGNGSAFFNTDRPVFVGYQGDGNGVTVSNRGLLRTQQLSLGEYAGAESNELLVVGFNSSVVCGSNLVCGATGSWNRVELRDSGYLQDVLGCIGSDAAASYNSVRVSSAVWSNDARLTVGRQGSFNSLLVSTGGYVLCQGEGFIGEESSAIGNAVLVDQGWLVVSNSFCIGAQGASNRLEVRNGGILGCFTDIYVGDAPGGSSTAHKNEALATGVNTRWLMQGSLYVGRGAVGNQVEVKGGALMQNSNAFIGAKESILSSNRIAISESGTVWSNTGEVWLQGPNNSVLVSGGAKAYAAASRIGSDVPGESPGLYVFGANSEWNCNDSFGVAFYGSDGHAVISEGARLNSGSGTIGLEAGDQAGLVLITDAGSVWTNEGNLTLGYYGSENALWVQSGAHLYSEAGRIGVYSPANNNLAWIDGGGSVWSCGDLRIGCSRGNELRISKNGRVACTNAVLGVGPGNASTGNLIRIMGSGSTLTNSGALIVGLTGAGNRLSIEAGGRVDTASFCVGHTNSASNNVVFVQTNGLLAVNGLAEIRRGAMYLNQGTVACSNLIVQTNAVLSGVGTLDLLRVDGYGTTVVGQPLGRMTVNGSFFQKPGSTLSLDLAGMEPGVSYDQLYVTNAFGIEGTLTVARTTGFIPQSNALFHIIPYEVHTLSGFSGTNLPAWFNWQLFSSPSGMMLRVTGVQAATNDVPKAWLVDYGWTNNFDEAALGDQDSDHVPTWQEYFAGTNPTNSSSVFQCLEIYQESLPSPGTVLRWQPVAGHVYAVDCSTNLLAPAWLELTNQLSAAVNSWTDAVIHADNGQYRLRVKPQ
;
A
#
# COMPACT_ATOMS: atom_id res chain seq x y z
N MET A 1 6.90 -42.10 -91.52
CA MET A 1 8.02 -42.52 -92.39
C MET A 1 9.25 -41.81 -91.83
N THR A 2 10.28 -42.41 -91.23
CA THR A 2 10.92 -43.75 -91.26
C THR A 2 11.65 -43.97 -89.91
N THR A 3 11.36 -45.05 -89.15
CA THR A 3 12.19 -46.29 -88.96
C THR A 3 13.39 -46.10 -88.00
N ILE A 4 13.31 -46.47 -86.70
CA ILE A 4 13.63 -47.75 -86.02
C ILE A 4 15.15 -48.04 -85.74
N GLN A 5 15.43 -48.31 -84.45
CA GLN A 5 16.50 -49.09 -83.79
C GLN A 5 17.95 -48.57 -83.70
N ARG A 6 18.50 -48.57 -82.46
CA ARG A 6 19.39 -49.64 -81.95
C ARG A 6 19.70 -49.50 -80.44
N PHE A 7 19.79 -50.65 -79.78
CA PHE A 7 20.17 -50.91 -78.39
C PHE A 7 21.62 -51.43 -78.33
N PHE A 8 22.31 -51.19 -77.19
CA PHE A 8 23.58 -51.79 -76.67
C PHE A 8 24.89 -51.53 -77.46
N TRP A 9 26.06 -51.25 -76.85
CA TRP A 9 26.79 -51.99 -75.80
C TRP A 9 27.76 -51.12 -74.94
N LEU A 10 27.99 -51.60 -73.70
CA LEU A 10 29.25 -51.75 -72.94
C LEU A 10 30.44 -50.79 -73.21
N PHE A 11 30.92 -50.10 -72.16
CA PHE A 11 32.30 -49.62 -72.08
C PHE A 11 32.95 -50.09 -70.77
N LEU A 12 33.96 -50.96 -70.92
CA LEU A 12 35.03 -51.13 -69.95
C LEU A 12 36.14 -50.17 -70.40
N GLY A 13 36.39 -49.11 -69.63
CA GLY A 13 37.44 -48.14 -69.89
C GLY A 13 37.40 -47.00 -68.89
N LEU A 14 38.42 -46.93 -68.03
CA LEU A 14 38.68 -45.78 -67.16
C LEU A 14 38.75 -44.50 -68.00
N LEU A 15 37.69 -43.69 -67.94
CA LEU A 15 37.68 -42.25 -68.23
C LEU A 15 36.50 -41.69 -67.45
N THR A 16 36.78 -40.75 -66.54
CA THR A 16 35.77 -40.03 -65.76
C THR A 16 34.90 -39.19 -66.70
N CYS A 17 33.72 -39.69 -67.07
CA CYS A 17 32.72 -38.95 -67.83
C CYS A 17 31.64 -38.40 -66.89
N THR A 18 31.53 -37.08 -66.80
CA THR A 18 30.35 -36.40 -66.27
C THR A 18 29.23 -36.55 -67.30
N VAL A 19 28.10 -37.16 -66.93
CA VAL A 19 26.93 -37.29 -67.80
C VAL A 19 26.12 -35.99 -67.72
N PHE A 20 25.90 -35.34 -68.87
CA PHE A 20 25.19 -34.05 -68.96
C PHE A 20 23.76 -34.24 -69.48
N GLY A 21 22.78 -33.73 -68.74
CA GLY A 21 21.47 -33.39 -69.27
C GLY A 21 21.44 -31.90 -69.61
N GLU A 22 21.42 -31.54 -70.89
CA GLU A 22 21.58 -30.13 -71.29
C GLU A 22 20.29 -29.40 -71.64
N ASN A 23 19.19 -30.06 -72.04
CA ASN A 23 17.83 -29.49 -72.14
C ASN A 23 16.83 -30.61 -72.48
N ASN A 24 15.69 -30.69 -71.79
CA ASN A 24 14.63 -31.68 -72.06
C ASN A 24 15.14 -33.15 -72.10
N THR A 25 16.20 -33.47 -71.36
CA THR A 25 16.77 -34.81 -71.33
C THR A 25 16.06 -35.68 -70.30
N PHE A 26 16.03 -36.99 -70.53
CA PHE A 26 15.38 -37.96 -69.63
C PHE A 26 16.33 -39.14 -69.37
N MET A 27 16.69 -39.34 -68.10
CA MET A 27 17.48 -40.48 -67.63
C MET A 27 16.61 -41.43 -66.80
N LEU A 28 16.63 -42.72 -67.13
CA LEU A 28 15.87 -43.77 -66.44
C LEU A 28 16.79 -44.82 -65.84
N VAL A 29 16.64 -45.06 -64.54
CA VAL A 29 17.26 -46.18 -63.80
C VAL A 29 16.13 -47.06 -63.28
N SER A 30 15.83 -48.16 -63.99
CA SER A 30 14.68 -49.03 -63.67
C SER A 30 15.12 -50.48 -63.51
N GLY A 31 14.95 -51.05 -62.31
CA GLY A 31 15.27 -52.46 -62.02
C GLY A 31 16.73 -52.88 -62.18
N VAL A 32 17.64 -51.90 -62.25
CA VAL A 32 19.08 -52.09 -62.45
C VAL A 32 19.88 -51.25 -61.46
N THR A 33 21.14 -51.63 -61.24
CA THR A 33 22.12 -50.81 -60.51
C THR A 33 22.97 -50.02 -61.50
N SER A 34 23.02 -48.70 -61.34
CA SER A 34 23.86 -47.78 -62.12
C SER A 34 24.84 -47.07 -61.18
N ASN A 35 26.14 -47.30 -61.39
CA ASN A 35 27.21 -46.72 -60.57
C ASN A 35 27.97 -45.66 -61.36
N MET A 36 28.25 -44.50 -60.75
CA MET A 36 29.14 -43.47 -61.26
C MET A 36 30.20 -43.15 -60.22
N SER A 37 31.44 -42.88 -60.65
CA SER A 37 32.54 -42.54 -59.74
C SER A 37 32.65 -41.04 -59.43
N SER A 38 32.09 -40.18 -60.29
CA SER A 38 32.10 -38.71 -60.18
C SER A 38 30.74 -38.15 -59.74
N SER A 39 30.66 -36.82 -59.58
CA SER A 39 29.39 -36.12 -59.32
C SER A 39 28.44 -36.21 -60.51
N TYR A 40 27.14 -36.29 -60.22
CA TYR A 40 26.07 -36.24 -61.20
C TYR A 40 25.55 -34.81 -61.40
N SER A 41 25.27 -34.40 -62.64
CA SER A 41 24.65 -33.10 -62.92
C SER A 41 23.36 -33.26 -63.71
N LEU A 42 22.23 -32.90 -63.09
CA LEU A 42 20.92 -32.82 -63.75
C LEU A 42 20.65 -31.36 -64.12
N GLY A 43 21.06 -30.97 -65.33
CA GLY A 43 21.01 -29.58 -65.80
C GLY A 43 22.23 -28.77 -65.35
N VAL A 44 23.19 -28.57 -66.25
CA VAL A 44 24.35 -27.67 -66.02
C VAL A 44 23.97 -26.23 -66.37
N ALA A 45 23.66 -25.95 -67.64
CA ALA A 45 22.92 -24.74 -68.08
C ALA A 45 21.48 -25.06 -68.53
N GLY A 46 21.10 -26.34 -68.44
CA GLY A 46 19.90 -26.89 -69.07
C GLY A 46 18.65 -26.88 -68.23
N THR A 47 17.49 -26.73 -68.89
CA THR A 47 16.16 -26.76 -68.27
C THR A 47 15.36 -28.03 -68.60
N ASN A 48 14.36 -28.35 -67.77
CA ASN A 48 13.41 -29.46 -67.95
C ASN A 48 14.06 -30.84 -68.09
N ASN A 49 15.22 -31.08 -67.46
CA ASN A 49 15.83 -32.40 -67.46
C ASN A 49 15.23 -33.27 -66.37
N THR A 50 15.06 -34.56 -66.63
CA THR A 50 14.43 -35.51 -65.70
C THR A 50 15.35 -36.70 -65.40
N LEU A 51 15.48 -37.04 -64.12
CA LEU A 51 16.00 -38.32 -63.65
C LEU A 51 14.86 -39.11 -63.01
N LEU A 52 14.64 -40.35 -63.44
CA LEU A 52 13.69 -41.28 -62.83
C LEU A 52 14.41 -42.56 -62.37
N VAL A 53 14.42 -42.80 -61.06
CA VAL A 53 14.87 -44.04 -60.43
C VAL A 53 13.63 -44.81 -59.97
N THR A 54 13.37 -45.98 -60.54
CA THR A 54 12.11 -46.72 -60.31
C THR A 54 12.27 -48.24 -60.34
N ASN A 55 11.21 -48.98 -60.00
CA ASN A 55 11.13 -50.45 -60.08
C ASN A 55 12.32 -51.16 -59.41
N ALA A 56 12.69 -50.79 -58.18
CA ALA A 56 13.86 -51.30 -57.47
C ALA A 56 15.21 -50.98 -58.14
N GLY A 57 15.27 -49.92 -58.95
CA GLY A 57 16.50 -49.39 -59.51
C GLY A 57 17.38 -48.73 -58.44
N VAL A 58 18.69 -48.92 -58.55
CA VAL A 58 19.68 -48.34 -57.63
C VAL A 58 20.61 -47.42 -58.41
N PHE A 59 20.60 -46.13 -58.08
CA PHE A 59 21.51 -45.14 -58.66
C PHE A 59 22.54 -44.73 -57.62
N ASN A 60 23.82 -45.01 -57.88
CA ASN A 60 24.91 -44.68 -56.98
C ASN A 60 25.78 -43.61 -57.64
N ALA A 61 25.67 -42.38 -57.16
CA ALA A 61 26.57 -41.28 -57.52
C ALA A 61 27.71 -41.25 -56.50
N GLY A 62 28.88 -41.77 -56.88
CA GLY A 62 30.07 -41.83 -56.03
C GLY A 62 30.60 -40.46 -55.60
N GLY A 63 30.32 -39.42 -56.39
CA GLY A 63 30.48 -38.02 -55.99
C GLY A 63 29.20 -37.42 -55.38
N GLY A 64 28.98 -36.14 -55.60
CA GLY A 64 27.74 -35.45 -55.19
C GLY A 64 26.70 -35.41 -56.32
N ALA A 65 25.65 -34.63 -56.13
CA ALA A 65 24.73 -34.29 -57.21
C ALA A 65 24.44 -32.80 -57.26
N LEU A 66 24.41 -32.26 -58.49
CA LEU A 66 24.08 -30.89 -58.81
C LEU A 66 22.81 -30.91 -59.67
N VAL A 67 21.68 -30.50 -59.12
CA VAL A 67 20.44 -30.34 -59.88
C VAL A 67 20.25 -28.84 -60.10
N GLY A 68 20.33 -28.38 -61.35
CA GLY A 68 20.27 -26.96 -61.68
C GLY A 68 21.53 -26.18 -61.27
N PHE A 69 22.65 -26.41 -61.97
CA PHE A 69 23.95 -25.82 -61.60
C PHE A 69 24.02 -24.31 -61.85
N MET A 70 23.79 -23.84 -63.07
CA MET A 70 23.79 -22.40 -63.42
C MET A 70 22.39 -21.77 -63.24
N ALA A 71 22.31 -20.43 -63.23
CA ALA A 71 21.08 -19.68 -63.02
C ALA A 71 19.95 -20.01 -64.02
N ASP A 72 20.30 -20.39 -65.26
CA ASP A 72 19.33 -20.76 -66.29
C ASP A 72 18.88 -22.23 -66.21
N ALA A 73 19.56 -23.05 -65.40
CA ALA A 73 19.29 -24.48 -65.27
C ALA A 73 18.08 -24.73 -64.35
N ASN A 74 16.91 -24.33 -64.85
CA ASN A 74 15.65 -24.30 -64.11
C ASN A 74 14.80 -25.56 -64.38
N LYS A 75 13.82 -25.85 -63.51
CA LYS A 75 12.78 -26.87 -63.77
C LYS A 75 13.31 -28.29 -64.01
N ASN A 76 14.46 -28.63 -63.45
CA ASN A 76 14.97 -30.00 -63.51
C ASN A 76 14.32 -30.86 -62.42
N LEU A 77 13.95 -32.09 -62.75
CA LEU A 77 13.16 -32.99 -61.89
C LEU A 77 13.89 -34.31 -61.64
N ALA A 78 14.23 -34.61 -60.40
CA ALA A 78 14.65 -35.93 -59.97
C ALA A 78 13.49 -36.65 -59.26
N THR A 79 13.19 -37.88 -59.65
CA THR A 79 12.16 -38.72 -59.03
C THR A 79 12.76 -40.07 -58.63
N VAL A 80 12.65 -40.43 -57.35
CA VAL A 80 12.98 -41.75 -56.82
C VAL A 80 11.70 -42.39 -56.31
N THR A 81 11.19 -43.41 -57.00
CA THR A 81 9.85 -43.94 -56.74
C THR A 81 9.77 -45.46 -56.80
N GLY A 82 8.83 -46.05 -56.06
CA GLY A 82 8.62 -47.49 -56.01
C GLY A 82 9.51 -48.21 -54.99
N SER A 83 8.98 -49.31 -54.45
CA SER A 83 9.66 -50.09 -53.41
C SER A 83 11.02 -50.61 -53.88
N GLY A 84 12.05 -50.44 -53.03
CA GLY A 84 13.42 -50.86 -53.31
C GLY A 84 14.22 -49.89 -54.19
N SER A 85 13.59 -48.85 -54.76
CA SER A 85 14.30 -47.85 -55.56
C SER A 85 15.16 -46.97 -54.64
N LEU A 86 16.43 -46.76 -55.01
CA LEU A 86 17.43 -46.13 -54.15
C LEU A 86 18.32 -45.18 -54.94
N TRP A 87 18.53 -43.97 -54.43
CA TRP A 87 19.57 -43.06 -54.89
C TRP A 87 20.58 -42.81 -53.76
N THR A 88 21.84 -43.17 -53.96
CA THR A 88 22.93 -42.91 -53.00
C THR A 88 23.91 -41.86 -53.53
N LEU A 89 24.41 -41.03 -52.63
CA LEU A 89 25.32 -39.91 -52.89
C LEU A 89 26.53 -39.98 -51.94
N GLY A 90 27.74 -39.94 -52.51
CA GLY A 90 29.00 -39.94 -51.76
C GLY A 90 29.47 -38.55 -51.30
N SER A 91 28.92 -37.48 -51.87
CA SER A 91 29.20 -36.08 -51.49
C SER A 91 27.93 -35.22 -51.57
N ALA A 92 28.08 -33.90 -51.43
CA ALA A 92 26.96 -32.98 -51.24
C ALA A 92 25.89 -33.05 -52.36
N LEU A 93 24.64 -32.89 -51.96
CA LEU A 93 23.50 -32.72 -52.86
C LEU A 93 23.14 -31.24 -52.91
N PHE A 94 23.17 -30.64 -54.11
CA PHE A 94 22.65 -29.31 -54.36
C PHE A 94 21.41 -29.43 -55.23
N LEU A 95 20.25 -29.05 -54.69
CA LEU A 95 19.01 -28.88 -55.43
C LEU A 95 18.80 -27.38 -55.67
N GLY A 96 19.15 -26.93 -56.87
CA GLY A 96 19.35 -25.52 -57.19
C GLY A 96 20.67 -25.01 -56.62
N TYR A 97 21.76 -25.16 -57.37
CA TYR A 97 23.02 -24.47 -57.03
C TYR A 97 22.85 -22.97 -57.32
N ALA A 98 22.59 -22.61 -58.58
CA ALA A 98 22.12 -21.27 -58.95
C ALA A 98 20.73 -21.29 -59.64
N GLY A 99 20.29 -22.45 -60.14
CA GLY A 99 19.01 -22.60 -60.85
C GLY A 99 17.80 -22.62 -59.91
N SER A 100 16.68 -22.09 -60.39
CA SER A 100 15.37 -22.02 -59.72
C SER A 100 14.41 -23.13 -60.16
N TYR A 101 13.35 -23.36 -59.39
CA TYR A 101 12.24 -24.28 -59.72
C TYR A 101 12.66 -25.74 -59.96
N ASN A 102 13.81 -26.18 -59.44
CA ASN A 102 14.21 -27.58 -59.52
C ASN A 102 13.53 -28.42 -58.44
N GLU A 103 13.26 -29.69 -58.74
CA GLU A 103 12.46 -30.56 -57.90
C GLU A 103 13.11 -31.92 -57.65
N LEU A 104 12.96 -32.43 -56.41
CA LEU A 104 13.27 -33.80 -56.03
C LEU A 104 12.03 -34.44 -55.39
N THR A 105 11.52 -35.51 -55.99
CA THR A 105 10.42 -36.31 -55.45
C THR A 105 10.90 -37.68 -55.00
N VAL A 106 10.65 -38.03 -53.74
CA VAL A 106 10.89 -39.36 -53.16
C VAL A 106 9.52 -39.95 -52.80
N ALA A 107 9.07 -40.93 -53.59
CA ALA A 107 7.69 -41.40 -53.56
C ALA A 107 7.54 -42.92 -53.45
N ALA A 108 6.36 -43.37 -53.00
CA ALA A 108 5.92 -44.78 -53.08
C ALA A 108 6.96 -45.83 -52.63
N GLY A 109 7.72 -45.56 -51.56
CA GLY A 109 8.71 -46.50 -51.01
C GLY A 109 10.15 -46.30 -51.52
N GLY A 110 10.40 -45.26 -52.33
CA GLY A 110 11.72 -44.87 -52.79
C GLY A 110 12.59 -44.28 -51.67
N ARG A 111 13.91 -44.39 -51.80
CA ARG A 111 14.87 -43.90 -50.78
C ARG A 111 15.98 -43.07 -51.38
N VAL A 112 16.32 -41.97 -50.72
CA VAL A 112 17.54 -41.17 -51.00
C VAL A 112 18.44 -41.26 -49.78
N ILE A 113 19.73 -41.55 -49.99
CA ILE A 113 20.76 -41.57 -48.95
C ILE A 113 21.89 -40.64 -49.37
N ASN A 114 22.09 -39.59 -48.59
CA ASN A 114 23.23 -38.69 -48.73
C ASN A 114 24.05 -38.72 -47.43
N SER A 115 25.35 -39.00 -47.53
CA SER A 115 26.27 -39.01 -46.39
C SER A 115 26.99 -37.67 -46.19
N ASN A 116 26.61 -36.62 -46.93
CA ASN A 116 27.20 -35.28 -46.84
C ASN A 116 26.11 -34.19 -46.68
N THR A 117 26.48 -32.92 -46.75
CA THR A 117 25.55 -31.78 -46.69
C THR A 117 24.55 -31.82 -47.85
N THR A 118 23.29 -31.51 -47.58
CA THR A 118 22.29 -31.21 -48.61
C THR A 118 21.96 -29.73 -48.59
N VAL A 119 21.96 -29.08 -49.74
CA VAL A 119 21.61 -27.67 -49.91
C VAL A 119 20.49 -27.55 -50.93
N ILE A 120 19.41 -26.89 -50.56
CA ILE A 120 18.29 -26.57 -51.45
C ILE A 120 18.30 -25.04 -51.61
N GLY A 121 18.60 -24.54 -52.81
CA GLY A 121 18.79 -23.11 -53.06
C GLY A 121 20.10 -22.56 -52.50
N SER A 122 21.23 -22.90 -53.13
CA SER A 122 22.57 -22.51 -52.68
C SER A 122 22.83 -21.00 -52.84
N ASP A 123 22.68 -20.49 -54.06
CA ASP A 123 22.92 -19.08 -54.38
C ASP A 123 21.64 -18.25 -54.32
N SER A 124 21.76 -16.92 -54.31
CA SER A 124 20.62 -15.99 -54.22
C SER A 124 19.65 -16.05 -55.41
N THR A 125 20.07 -16.60 -56.55
CA THR A 125 19.20 -16.83 -57.72
C THR A 125 18.50 -18.19 -57.69
N ALA A 126 18.85 -19.07 -56.74
CA ALA A 126 18.35 -20.44 -56.67
C ALA A 126 17.06 -20.49 -55.84
N GLY A 127 16.02 -19.83 -56.32
CA GLY A 127 14.74 -19.74 -55.64
C GLY A 127 13.76 -20.87 -56.00
N ARG A 128 12.77 -21.08 -55.14
CA ARG A 128 11.60 -21.94 -55.45
C ARG A 128 11.92 -23.40 -55.81
N ASN A 129 13.04 -23.93 -55.35
CA ASN A 129 13.36 -25.35 -55.47
C ASN A 129 12.53 -26.16 -54.45
N ARG A 130 12.17 -27.41 -54.76
CA ARG A 130 11.24 -28.23 -53.95
C ARG A 130 11.72 -29.65 -53.73
N VAL A 131 11.68 -30.11 -52.49
CA VAL A 131 11.80 -31.54 -52.14
C VAL A 131 10.46 -32.04 -51.64
N SER A 132 9.96 -33.14 -52.20
CA SER A 132 8.73 -33.82 -51.78
C SER A 132 9.04 -35.25 -51.36
N ILE A 133 8.75 -35.61 -50.12
CA ILE A 133 8.92 -36.97 -49.58
C ILE A 133 7.53 -37.47 -49.21
N THR A 134 7.00 -38.41 -49.99
CA THR A 134 5.59 -38.81 -49.86
C THR A 134 5.33 -40.30 -50.04
N GLY A 135 4.41 -40.86 -49.27
CA GLY A 135 3.99 -42.24 -49.39
C GLY A 135 4.75 -43.21 -48.48
N ASN A 136 4.13 -44.37 -48.25
CA ASN A 136 4.63 -45.36 -47.30
C ASN A 136 6.02 -45.88 -47.67
N GLY A 137 6.96 -45.83 -46.72
CA GLY A 137 8.34 -46.28 -46.89
C GLY A 137 9.25 -45.31 -47.65
N SER A 138 8.73 -44.16 -48.09
CA SER A 138 9.54 -43.12 -48.72
C SER A 138 10.43 -42.44 -47.69
N ALA A 139 11.73 -42.37 -47.93
CA ALA A 139 12.66 -41.79 -46.95
C ALA A 139 13.83 -41.06 -47.59
N PHE A 140 14.18 -39.90 -47.02
CA PHE A 140 15.41 -39.19 -47.29
C PHE A 140 16.29 -39.19 -46.04
N PHE A 141 17.40 -39.93 -46.10
CA PHE A 141 18.41 -40.03 -45.07
C PHE A 141 19.60 -39.12 -45.39
N ASN A 142 19.82 -38.10 -44.55
CA ASN A 142 20.96 -37.19 -44.52
C ASN A 142 21.61 -37.19 -43.13
N THR A 143 21.88 -38.38 -42.59
CA THR A 143 21.87 -38.63 -41.13
C THR A 143 22.97 -37.97 -40.32
N ASP A 144 24.13 -37.66 -40.93
CA ASP A 144 25.32 -37.17 -40.18
C ASP A 144 25.69 -35.72 -40.51
N ARG A 145 24.89 -35.03 -41.34
CA ARG A 145 25.19 -33.70 -41.88
C ARG A 145 23.93 -32.84 -42.00
N PRO A 146 24.08 -31.50 -42.13
CA PRO A 146 22.94 -30.60 -42.24
C PRO A 146 22.21 -30.68 -43.58
N VAL A 147 20.92 -30.38 -43.54
CA VAL A 147 20.08 -30.01 -44.69
C VAL A 147 19.76 -28.52 -44.56
N PHE A 148 20.14 -27.74 -45.56
CA PHE A 148 19.83 -26.31 -45.67
C PHE A 148 18.70 -26.10 -46.68
N VAL A 149 17.65 -25.38 -46.28
CA VAL A 149 16.54 -24.97 -47.14
C VAL A 149 16.59 -23.45 -47.29
N GLY A 150 17.05 -22.99 -48.45
CA GLY A 150 17.47 -21.61 -48.65
C GLY A 150 18.77 -21.33 -47.92
N TYR A 151 19.89 -21.68 -48.55
CA TYR A 151 21.21 -21.25 -48.05
C TYR A 151 21.34 -19.75 -48.30
N GLN A 152 21.24 -19.31 -49.56
CA GLN A 152 21.04 -17.91 -49.92
C GLN A 152 19.78 -17.67 -50.76
N GLY A 153 19.22 -18.72 -51.37
CA GLY A 153 18.04 -18.62 -52.24
C GLY A 153 16.73 -18.48 -51.46
N ASP A 154 15.76 -17.79 -52.06
CA ASP A 154 14.44 -17.51 -51.49
C ASP A 154 13.36 -18.53 -51.91
N GLY A 155 12.33 -18.66 -51.09
CA GLY A 155 11.12 -19.37 -51.47
C GLY A 155 11.31 -20.87 -51.69
N ASN A 156 12.40 -21.49 -51.22
CA ASN A 156 12.67 -22.94 -51.33
C ASN A 156 11.82 -23.74 -50.35
N GLY A 157 11.58 -25.03 -50.61
CA GLY A 157 10.60 -25.78 -49.83
C GLY A 157 10.87 -27.28 -49.69
N VAL A 158 10.53 -27.83 -48.54
CA VAL A 158 10.51 -29.26 -48.25
C VAL A 158 9.12 -29.66 -47.78
N THR A 159 8.53 -30.69 -48.37
CA THR A 159 7.26 -31.27 -47.94
C THR A 159 7.44 -32.73 -47.58
N VAL A 160 7.06 -33.12 -46.36
CA VAL A 160 7.02 -34.50 -45.89
C VAL A 160 5.57 -34.88 -45.66
N SER A 161 5.07 -35.87 -46.38
CA SER A 161 3.65 -36.24 -46.35
C SER A 161 3.37 -37.74 -46.45
N ASN A 162 2.16 -38.16 -46.09
CA ASN A 162 1.64 -39.51 -46.30
C ASN A 162 2.59 -40.64 -45.86
N ARG A 163 3.11 -40.58 -44.62
CA ARG A 163 4.09 -41.54 -44.05
C ARG A 163 5.53 -41.41 -44.58
N GLY A 164 5.88 -40.27 -45.16
CA GLY A 164 7.25 -39.95 -45.56
C GLY A 164 8.16 -39.68 -44.35
N LEU A 165 9.46 -39.93 -44.51
CA LEU A 165 10.47 -39.67 -43.49
C LEU A 165 11.62 -38.81 -44.03
N LEU A 166 11.92 -37.71 -43.35
CA LEU A 166 13.19 -36.99 -43.49
C LEU A 166 14.00 -37.18 -42.20
N ARG A 167 15.23 -37.67 -42.33
CA ARG A 167 16.17 -37.78 -41.20
C ARG A 167 17.45 -37.03 -41.51
N THR A 168 17.85 -36.10 -40.65
CA THR A 168 19.05 -35.26 -40.83
C THR A 168 19.76 -35.04 -39.51
N GLN A 169 21.02 -34.60 -39.51
CA GLN A 169 21.65 -34.11 -38.29
C GLN A 169 21.05 -32.76 -37.89
N GLN A 170 21.01 -31.80 -38.81
CA GLN A 170 20.44 -30.47 -38.60
C GLN A 170 19.53 -30.10 -39.78
N LEU A 171 18.48 -29.35 -39.52
CA LEU A 171 17.62 -28.74 -40.53
C LEU A 171 17.60 -27.23 -40.31
N SER A 172 18.11 -26.46 -41.27
CA SER A 172 18.15 -24.98 -41.19
C SER A 172 17.40 -24.38 -42.38
N LEU A 173 16.49 -23.45 -42.11
CA LEU A 173 15.78 -22.66 -43.11
C LEU A 173 16.32 -21.23 -43.07
N GLY A 174 16.69 -20.68 -44.22
CA GLY A 174 17.17 -19.30 -44.33
C GLY A 174 18.51 -19.07 -43.64
N GLU A 175 19.58 -19.69 -44.15
CA GLU A 175 20.91 -19.67 -43.52
C GLU A 175 21.52 -18.26 -43.51
N TYR A 176 21.47 -17.56 -44.65
CA TYR A 176 22.03 -16.22 -44.82
C TYR A 176 20.94 -15.15 -44.97
N ALA A 177 21.35 -13.88 -44.81
CA ALA A 177 20.49 -12.74 -45.08
C ALA A 177 19.99 -12.76 -46.55
N GLY A 178 18.70 -12.47 -46.76
CA GLY A 178 18.05 -12.54 -48.08
C GLY A 178 17.50 -13.93 -48.45
N ALA A 179 17.86 -15.00 -47.73
CA ALA A 179 17.24 -16.31 -47.87
C ALA A 179 15.85 -16.33 -47.20
N GLU A 180 14.88 -15.70 -47.85
CA GLU A 180 13.56 -15.44 -47.29
C GLU A 180 12.51 -16.43 -47.76
N SER A 181 11.40 -16.53 -47.02
CA SER A 181 10.20 -17.28 -47.45
C SER A 181 10.45 -18.78 -47.71
N ASN A 182 11.48 -19.38 -47.11
CA ASN A 182 11.72 -20.82 -47.22
C ASN A 182 10.78 -21.60 -46.30
N GLU A 183 10.38 -22.80 -46.71
CA GLU A 183 9.28 -23.53 -46.08
C GLU A 183 9.61 -25.01 -45.77
N LEU A 184 9.18 -25.46 -44.60
CA LEU A 184 9.03 -26.88 -44.26
C LEU A 184 7.58 -27.19 -43.94
N LEU A 185 6.97 -28.13 -44.68
CA LEU A 185 5.62 -28.63 -44.43
C LEU A 185 5.67 -30.11 -44.02
N VAL A 186 5.18 -30.44 -42.83
CA VAL A 186 5.03 -31.83 -42.34
C VAL A 186 3.55 -32.12 -42.13
N VAL A 187 2.99 -32.97 -42.98
CA VAL A 187 1.53 -33.16 -43.06
C VAL A 187 1.12 -34.63 -43.20
N GLY A 188 0.06 -35.01 -42.50
CA GLY A 188 -0.55 -36.34 -42.64
C GLY A 188 0.06 -37.41 -41.73
N PHE A 189 -0.73 -38.47 -41.55
CA PHE A 189 -0.46 -39.56 -40.62
C PHE A 189 0.93 -40.19 -40.80
N ASN A 190 1.68 -40.30 -39.69
CA ASN A 190 3.04 -40.85 -39.61
C ASN A 190 4.09 -40.17 -40.52
N SER A 191 3.82 -38.96 -41.02
CA SER A 191 4.85 -38.16 -41.68
C SER A 191 5.80 -37.59 -40.63
N SER A 192 7.10 -37.79 -40.80
CA SER A 192 8.08 -37.49 -39.76
C SER A 192 9.33 -36.77 -40.28
N VAL A 193 9.74 -35.74 -39.54
CA VAL A 193 11.07 -35.12 -39.65
C VAL A 193 11.81 -35.38 -38.35
N VAL A 194 13.03 -35.92 -38.44
CA VAL A 194 13.89 -36.19 -37.29
C VAL A 194 15.24 -35.52 -37.49
N CYS A 195 15.58 -34.58 -36.62
CA CYS A 195 16.87 -33.91 -36.55
C CYS A 195 17.69 -34.48 -35.38
N GLY A 196 18.93 -34.87 -35.63
CA GLY A 196 19.86 -35.34 -34.59
C GLY A 196 20.43 -34.23 -33.69
N SER A 197 20.32 -32.97 -34.10
CA SER A 197 20.65 -31.76 -33.34
C SER A 197 19.58 -30.69 -33.53
N ASN A 198 19.73 -29.74 -34.44
CA ASN A 198 18.97 -28.49 -34.39
C ASN A 198 17.92 -28.42 -35.49
N LEU A 199 16.75 -27.87 -35.17
CA LEU A 199 15.86 -27.24 -36.14
C LEU A 199 16.01 -25.71 -36.01
N VAL A 200 16.40 -25.03 -37.09
CA VAL A 200 16.49 -23.58 -37.14
C VAL A 200 15.56 -23.03 -38.22
N CYS A 201 14.57 -22.23 -37.82
CA CYS A 201 13.68 -21.50 -38.72
C CYS A 201 14.10 -20.04 -38.76
N GLY A 202 14.89 -19.67 -39.77
CA GLY A 202 15.55 -18.37 -39.88
C GLY A 202 16.83 -18.34 -39.05
N ALA A 203 17.95 -18.81 -39.61
CA ALA A 203 19.25 -18.62 -39.00
C ALA A 203 19.64 -17.13 -39.07
N THR A 204 19.63 -16.59 -40.30
CA THR A 204 19.76 -15.15 -40.58
C THR A 204 18.60 -14.62 -41.43
N GLY A 205 18.00 -15.48 -42.27
CA GLY A 205 16.90 -15.12 -43.17
C GLY A 205 15.60 -14.80 -42.44
N SER A 206 14.77 -13.96 -43.08
CA SER A 206 13.46 -13.56 -42.57
C SER A 206 12.30 -14.28 -43.28
N TRP A 207 11.11 -14.24 -42.70
CA TRP A 207 9.88 -14.80 -43.31
C TRP A 207 9.89 -16.31 -43.59
N ASN A 208 10.82 -17.08 -43.01
CA ASN A 208 10.84 -18.53 -43.16
C ASN A 208 9.73 -19.17 -42.30
N ARG A 209 9.23 -20.32 -42.75
CA ARG A 209 8.06 -20.97 -42.15
C ARG A 209 8.23 -22.47 -41.96
N VAL A 210 7.84 -22.96 -40.79
CA VAL A 210 7.59 -24.39 -40.56
C VAL A 210 6.12 -24.61 -40.22
N GLU A 211 5.47 -25.55 -40.90
CA GLU A 211 4.09 -25.93 -40.62
C GLU A 211 3.96 -27.43 -40.38
N LEU A 212 3.40 -27.78 -39.23
CA LEU A 212 3.04 -29.14 -38.85
C LEU A 212 1.53 -29.25 -38.70
N ARG A 213 0.93 -30.17 -39.44
CA ARG A 213 -0.51 -30.44 -39.32
C ARG A 213 -0.90 -31.88 -39.59
N ASP A 214 -2.14 -32.22 -39.26
CA ASP A 214 -2.79 -33.49 -39.62
C ASP A 214 -1.98 -34.73 -39.19
N SER A 215 -1.56 -34.79 -37.92
CA SER A 215 -0.72 -35.84 -37.32
C SER A 215 0.74 -35.90 -37.82
N GLY A 216 1.27 -34.79 -38.34
CA GLY A 216 2.71 -34.64 -38.58
C GLY A 216 3.53 -34.67 -37.28
N TYR A 217 4.76 -35.18 -37.36
CA TYR A 217 5.68 -35.30 -36.23
C TYR A 217 7.05 -34.70 -36.57
N LEU A 218 7.54 -33.79 -35.74
CA LEU A 218 8.90 -33.27 -35.83
C LEU A 218 9.62 -33.47 -34.49
N GLN A 219 10.84 -34.00 -34.57
CA GLN A 219 11.75 -34.10 -33.43
C GLN A 219 13.07 -33.42 -33.74
N ASP A 220 13.59 -32.68 -32.77
CA ASP A 220 14.94 -32.14 -32.72
C ASP A 220 15.44 -32.07 -31.28
N VAL A 221 16.70 -31.68 -31.10
CA VAL A 221 17.31 -31.40 -29.79
C VAL A 221 17.14 -29.94 -29.41
N LEU A 222 17.44 -29.03 -30.34
CA LEU A 222 17.32 -27.57 -30.14
C LEU A 222 16.45 -26.96 -31.25
N GLY A 223 15.30 -26.44 -30.87
CA GLY A 223 14.40 -25.69 -31.74
C GLY A 223 14.64 -24.20 -31.62
N CYS A 224 14.93 -23.53 -32.72
CA CYS A 224 15.14 -22.08 -32.74
C CYS A 224 14.35 -21.42 -33.88
N ILE A 225 13.59 -20.37 -33.55
CA ILE A 225 12.90 -19.50 -34.51
C ILE A 225 13.55 -18.13 -34.44
N GLY A 226 14.25 -17.70 -35.49
CA GLY A 226 14.99 -16.43 -35.49
C GLY A 226 16.25 -16.45 -34.61
N SER A 227 17.31 -17.08 -35.11
CA SER A 227 18.59 -17.21 -34.38
C SER A 227 19.30 -15.86 -34.25
N ASP A 228 19.61 -15.22 -35.38
CA ASP A 228 20.45 -14.02 -35.41
C ASP A 228 19.61 -12.75 -35.51
N ALA A 229 20.20 -11.59 -35.22
CA ALA A 229 19.49 -10.31 -35.15
C ALA A 229 18.72 -9.92 -36.44
N ALA A 230 19.17 -10.40 -37.61
CA ALA A 230 18.50 -10.15 -38.89
C ALA A 230 17.32 -11.10 -39.17
N ALA A 231 17.21 -12.21 -38.44
CA ALA A 231 16.20 -13.24 -38.66
C ALA A 231 14.86 -12.82 -38.03
N SER A 232 14.06 -12.07 -38.79
CA SER A 232 12.79 -11.53 -38.34
C SER A 232 11.59 -12.15 -39.04
N TYR A 233 10.42 -12.09 -38.41
CA TYR A 233 9.16 -12.59 -38.99
C TYR A 233 9.16 -14.07 -39.39
N ASN A 234 10.05 -14.88 -38.80
CA ASN A 234 10.02 -16.33 -38.99
C ASN A 234 8.90 -16.94 -38.13
N SER A 235 8.29 -18.02 -38.62
CA SER A 235 7.10 -18.58 -37.98
C SER A 235 7.08 -20.11 -37.95
N VAL A 236 6.62 -20.67 -36.83
CA VAL A 236 6.31 -22.08 -36.71
C VAL A 236 4.84 -22.24 -36.30
N ARG A 237 4.11 -23.10 -37.01
CA ARG A 237 2.71 -23.43 -36.69
C ARG A 237 2.55 -24.92 -36.45
N VAL A 238 1.91 -25.26 -35.33
CA VAL A 238 1.59 -26.63 -34.94
C VAL A 238 0.08 -26.75 -34.72
N SER A 239 -0.59 -27.62 -35.48
CA SER A 239 -2.04 -27.82 -35.41
C SER A 239 -2.40 -29.30 -35.57
N SER A 240 -2.98 -29.95 -34.57
CA SER A 240 -3.24 -31.40 -34.60
C SER A 240 -1.98 -32.21 -34.96
N ALA A 241 -0.82 -31.81 -34.45
CA ALA A 241 0.50 -32.32 -34.76
C ALA A 241 1.44 -32.18 -33.55
N VAL A 242 2.61 -32.80 -33.62
CA VAL A 242 3.57 -32.80 -32.51
C VAL A 242 4.92 -32.24 -32.95
N TRP A 243 5.44 -31.31 -32.16
CA TRP A 243 6.84 -30.85 -32.23
C TRP A 243 7.53 -31.11 -30.89
N SER A 244 8.57 -31.93 -30.89
CA SER A 244 9.34 -32.32 -29.70
C SER A 244 10.78 -31.83 -29.78
N ASN A 245 11.22 -31.13 -28.74
CA ASN A 245 12.57 -30.61 -28.58
C ASN A 245 13.20 -31.30 -27.35
N ASP A 246 14.31 -32.02 -27.53
CA ASP A 246 14.92 -32.82 -26.47
C ASP A 246 15.74 -31.99 -25.47
N ALA A 247 16.06 -30.72 -25.75
CA ALA A 247 16.85 -29.88 -24.83
C ALA A 247 16.44 -28.40 -24.72
N ARG A 248 16.08 -27.71 -25.81
CA ARG A 248 15.74 -26.27 -25.74
C ARG A 248 14.76 -25.85 -26.82
N LEU A 249 13.92 -24.88 -26.51
CA LEU A 249 13.05 -24.19 -27.47
C LEU A 249 13.22 -22.67 -27.32
N THR A 250 13.65 -21.99 -28.38
CA THR A 250 13.82 -20.53 -28.39
C THR A 250 13.00 -19.88 -29.52
N VAL A 251 12.18 -18.89 -29.17
CA VAL A 251 11.48 -18.01 -30.11
C VAL A 251 12.08 -16.61 -30.02
N GLY A 252 12.92 -16.27 -30.99
CA GLY A 252 13.76 -15.08 -30.99
C GLY A 252 14.94 -15.23 -30.04
N ARG A 253 16.05 -15.77 -30.54
CA ARG A 253 17.32 -15.77 -29.78
C ARG A 253 17.91 -14.35 -29.79
N GLN A 254 18.20 -13.83 -30.98
CA GLN A 254 18.50 -12.42 -31.23
C GLN A 254 17.49 -11.76 -32.16
N GLY A 255 16.79 -12.55 -32.98
CA GLY A 255 15.83 -12.07 -33.98
C GLY A 255 14.56 -11.48 -33.36
N SER A 256 13.93 -10.55 -34.09
CA SER A 256 12.71 -9.84 -33.66
C SER A 256 11.47 -10.30 -34.43
N PHE A 257 10.29 -10.15 -33.83
CA PHE A 257 8.99 -10.44 -34.46
C PHE A 257 8.81 -11.88 -34.95
N ASN A 258 9.54 -12.85 -34.39
CA ASN A 258 9.36 -14.27 -34.69
C ASN A 258 8.19 -14.84 -33.90
N SER A 259 7.56 -15.90 -34.41
CA SER A 259 6.33 -16.42 -33.81
C SER A 259 6.20 -17.94 -33.78
N LEU A 260 5.58 -18.43 -32.70
CA LEU A 260 5.11 -19.82 -32.57
C LEU A 260 3.60 -19.81 -32.31
N LEU A 261 2.84 -20.51 -33.15
CA LEU A 261 1.42 -20.78 -32.96
C LEU A 261 1.19 -22.26 -32.66
N VAL A 262 0.70 -22.56 -31.46
CA VAL A 262 0.19 -23.88 -31.08
C VAL A 262 -1.32 -23.81 -31.05
N SER A 263 -1.97 -24.36 -32.08
CA SER A 263 -3.42 -24.28 -32.27
C SER A 263 -4.11 -25.62 -31.97
N THR A 264 -5.42 -25.72 -32.17
CA THR A 264 -6.27 -26.88 -31.84
C THR A 264 -5.58 -28.24 -32.10
N GLY A 265 -5.41 -29.02 -31.04
CA GLY A 265 -4.80 -30.36 -31.07
C GLY A 265 -3.28 -30.39 -31.27
N GLY A 266 -2.63 -29.23 -31.41
CA GLY A 266 -1.17 -29.11 -31.47
C GLY A 266 -0.53 -29.36 -30.11
N TYR A 267 0.61 -30.05 -30.11
CA TYR A 267 1.38 -30.38 -28.91
C TYR A 267 2.86 -30.05 -29.14
N VAL A 268 3.38 -29.07 -28.39
CA VAL A 268 4.80 -28.72 -28.39
C VAL A 268 5.40 -29.13 -27.06
N LEU A 269 6.44 -29.97 -27.12
CA LEU A 269 7.18 -30.44 -25.96
C LEU A 269 8.62 -29.90 -26.02
N CYS A 270 9.08 -29.34 -24.91
CA CYS A 270 10.47 -29.00 -24.66
C CYS A 270 10.93 -29.72 -23.39
N GLN A 271 11.93 -30.60 -23.51
CA GLN A 271 12.45 -31.37 -22.38
C GLN A 271 13.48 -30.60 -21.53
N GLY A 272 13.95 -29.44 -21.98
CA GLY A 272 14.76 -28.53 -21.17
C GLY A 272 14.16 -27.13 -21.11
N GLU A 273 14.98 -26.10 -21.30
CA GLU A 273 14.61 -24.69 -21.10
C GLU A 273 13.88 -24.10 -22.31
N GLY A 274 12.92 -23.20 -22.06
CA GLY A 274 12.24 -22.44 -23.10
C GLY A 274 12.49 -20.94 -23.00
N PHE A 275 12.56 -20.25 -24.14
CA PHE A 275 12.78 -18.81 -24.21
C PHE A 275 11.88 -18.14 -25.26
N ILE A 276 11.37 -16.95 -24.91
CA ILE A 276 10.82 -15.98 -25.86
C ILE A 276 11.63 -14.70 -25.71
N GLY A 277 12.37 -14.28 -26.72
CA GLY A 277 13.23 -13.10 -26.64
C GLY A 277 14.39 -13.27 -25.65
N GLU A 278 15.37 -14.09 -26.04
CA GLU A 278 16.49 -14.48 -25.18
C GLU A 278 17.49 -13.34 -24.95
N GLU A 279 18.02 -12.76 -26.03
CA GLU A 279 19.02 -11.69 -25.99
C GLU A 279 18.38 -10.29 -26.16
N SER A 280 19.13 -9.23 -25.86
CA SER A 280 18.62 -7.86 -25.80
C SER A 280 18.10 -7.29 -27.13
N SER A 281 18.52 -7.85 -28.27
CA SER A 281 18.01 -7.48 -29.60
C SER A 281 16.70 -8.17 -29.97
N ALA A 282 16.27 -9.18 -29.20
CA ALA A 282 15.10 -9.99 -29.52
C ALA A 282 13.82 -9.30 -29.03
N ILE A 283 13.23 -8.50 -29.91
CA ILE A 283 12.10 -7.63 -29.61
C ILE A 283 10.83 -8.15 -30.28
N GLY A 284 9.72 -8.13 -29.55
CA GLY A 284 8.40 -8.36 -30.17
C GLY A 284 8.14 -9.79 -30.63
N ASN A 285 8.87 -10.78 -30.09
CA ASN A 285 8.60 -12.19 -30.41
C ASN A 285 7.35 -12.68 -29.68
N ALA A 286 6.61 -13.60 -30.30
CA ALA A 286 5.29 -14.00 -29.83
C ALA A 286 5.08 -15.51 -29.80
N VAL A 287 4.51 -16.02 -28.72
CA VAL A 287 4.02 -17.39 -28.61
C VAL A 287 2.52 -17.36 -28.29
N LEU A 288 1.71 -18.00 -29.13
CA LEU A 288 0.27 -18.13 -28.95
C LEU A 288 -0.12 -19.60 -28.81
N VAL A 289 -0.74 -19.95 -27.70
CA VAL A 289 -1.31 -21.26 -27.41
C VAL A 289 -2.84 -21.14 -27.38
N ASP A 290 -3.50 -21.55 -28.46
CA ASP A 290 -4.94 -21.41 -28.67
C ASP A 290 -5.57 -22.79 -28.88
N GLN A 291 -6.19 -23.36 -27.83
CA GLN A 291 -6.67 -24.76 -27.80
C GLN A 291 -5.57 -25.84 -28.01
N GLY A 292 -4.31 -25.45 -27.89
CA GLY A 292 -3.14 -26.33 -27.98
C GLY A 292 -2.45 -26.55 -26.64
N TRP A 293 -1.33 -27.29 -26.67
CA TRP A 293 -0.52 -27.61 -25.50
C TRP A 293 0.94 -27.22 -25.73
N LEU A 294 1.50 -26.40 -24.84
CA LEU A 294 2.93 -26.12 -24.75
C LEU A 294 3.43 -26.63 -23.40
N VAL A 295 4.38 -27.55 -23.41
CA VAL A 295 4.94 -28.16 -22.19
C VAL A 295 6.46 -27.96 -22.18
N VAL A 296 6.96 -27.30 -21.14
CA VAL A 296 8.39 -27.06 -20.89
C VAL A 296 8.77 -27.80 -19.60
N SER A 297 9.73 -28.71 -19.69
CA SER A 297 10.11 -29.58 -18.55
C SER A 297 11.11 -28.94 -17.61
N ASN A 298 11.62 -27.75 -17.95
CA ASN A 298 12.46 -26.91 -17.12
C ASN A 298 11.96 -25.45 -17.20
N SER A 299 12.82 -24.47 -16.92
CA SER A 299 12.42 -23.07 -16.78
C SER A 299 11.94 -22.48 -18.11
N PHE A 300 10.97 -21.57 -18.04
CA PHE A 300 10.46 -20.85 -19.20
C PHE A 300 10.57 -19.34 -19.02
N CYS A 301 11.35 -18.67 -19.87
CA CYS A 301 11.60 -17.23 -19.77
C CYS A 301 10.91 -16.46 -20.90
N ILE A 302 10.07 -15.49 -20.53
CA ILE A 302 9.42 -14.53 -21.43
C ILE A 302 10.14 -13.20 -21.27
N GLY A 303 11.00 -12.89 -22.23
CA GLY A 303 11.93 -11.77 -22.21
C GLY A 303 13.01 -11.97 -21.15
N ALA A 304 14.02 -12.81 -21.46
CA ALA A 304 15.20 -12.89 -20.61
C ALA A 304 15.93 -11.54 -20.65
N GLN A 305 16.49 -11.14 -21.79
CA GLN A 305 17.00 -9.78 -21.96
C GLN A 305 16.19 -8.95 -22.97
N GLY A 306 15.35 -9.61 -23.77
CA GLY A 306 14.54 -9.00 -24.81
C GLY A 306 13.34 -8.21 -24.30
N ALA A 307 12.86 -7.30 -25.15
CA ALA A 307 11.77 -6.39 -24.85
C ALA A 307 10.49 -6.70 -25.62
N SER A 308 9.35 -6.31 -25.08
CA SER A 308 8.05 -6.37 -25.78
C SER A 308 7.67 -7.77 -26.29
N ASN A 309 8.24 -8.83 -25.70
CA ASN A 309 7.93 -10.21 -26.06
C ASN A 309 6.61 -10.64 -25.40
N ARG A 310 5.88 -11.53 -26.07
CA ARG A 310 4.50 -11.84 -25.69
C ARG A 310 4.24 -13.34 -25.67
N LEU A 311 3.66 -13.80 -24.56
CA LEU A 311 3.06 -15.12 -24.42
C LEU A 311 1.54 -14.93 -24.24
N GLU A 312 0.73 -15.64 -25.03
CA GLU A 312 -0.72 -15.68 -24.84
C GLU A 312 -1.20 -17.13 -24.84
N VAL A 313 -1.90 -17.55 -23.78
CA VAL A 313 -2.60 -18.82 -23.69
C VAL A 313 -4.09 -18.51 -23.62
N ARG A 314 -4.89 -19.11 -24.50
CA ARG A 314 -6.32 -18.77 -24.59
C ARG A 314 -7.23 -19.90 -25.05
N ASN A 315 -8.52 -19.67 -24.86
CA ASN A 315 -9.61 -20.52 -25.36
C ASN A 315 -9.45 -22.01 -24.99
N GLY A 316 -8.96 -22.33 -23.80
CA GLY A 316 -8.71 -23.72 -23.40
C GLY A 316 -7.31 -24.25 -23.74
N GLY A 317 -6.39 -23.38 -24.16
CA GLY A 317 -4.98 -23.70 -24.29
C GLY A 317 -4.33 -24.04 -22.94
N ILE A 318 -3.28 -24.85 -22.97
CA ILE A 318 -2.55 -25.28 -21.78
C ILE A 318 -1.06 -24.95 -21.93
N LEU A 319 -0.52 -24.26 -20.93
CA LEU A 319 0.92 -24.10 -20.72
C LEU A 319 1.32 -24.85 -19.44
N GLY A 320 2.18 -25.86 -19.59
CA GLY A 320 2.81 -26.57 -18.48
C GLY A 320 4.29 -26.21 -18.34
N CYS A 321 4.73 -25.83 -17.15
CA CYS A 321 6.14 -25.63 -16.79
C CYS A 321 6.46 -26.42 -15.51
N PHE A 322 7.52 -27.22 -15.54
CA PHE A 322 7.85 -28.11 -14.41
C PHE A 322 8.81 -27.48 -13.40
N THR A 323 9.33 -26.29 -13.69
CA THR A 323 10.12 -25.49 -12.75
C THR A 323 9.58 -24.06 -12.75
N ASP A 324 10.44 -23.07 -12.93
CA ASP A 324 10.12 -21.65 -12.78
C ASP A 324 9.70 -21.01 -14.10
N ILE A 325 8.88 -19.97 -14.00
CA ILE A 325 8.59 -19.07 -15.11
C ILE A 325 9.06 -17.66 -14.77
N TYR A 326 9.71 -17.03 -15.75
CA TYR A 326 10.19 -15.68 -15.64
C TYR A 326 9.51 -14.79 -16.67
N VAL A 327 8.99 -13.64 -16.25
CA VAL A 327 8.43 -12.61 -17.12
C VAL A 327 9.26 -11.34 -16.92
N GLY A 328 10.22 -11.12 -17.80
CA GLY A 328 11.32 -10.17 -17.62
C GLY A 328 12.37 -10.69 -16.63
N ASP A 329 13.51 -11.19 -17.14
CA ASP A 329 14.62 -11.72 -16.33
C ASP A 329 15.99 -11.13 -16.70
N ALA A 330 16.35 -10.01 -16.09
CA ALA A 330 17.63 -9.36 -16.28
C ALA A 330 18.51 -9.46 -15.01
N PRO A 331 19.08 -10.65 -14.70
CA PRO A 331 19.95 -10.81 -13.54
C PRO A 331 21.19 -9.93 -13.72
N GLY A 332 21.32 -8.90 -12.88
CA GLY A 332 22.35 -7.86 -12.98
C GLY A 332 21.80 -6.43 -13.11
N GLY A 333 20.48 -6.25 -13.23
CA GLY A 333 19.83 -4.93 -13.20
C GLY A 333 19.92 -4.18 -14.53
N SER A 334 19.35 -4.75 -15.59
CA SER A 334 19.29 -4.13 -16.93
C SER A 334 17.87 -3.68 -17.27
N SER A 335 17.73 -2.49 -17.86
CA SER A 335 16.44 -1.97 -18.37
C SER A 335 16.01 -2.58 -19.70
N THR A 336 16.76 -3.54 -20.24
CA THR A 336 16.48 -4.14 -21.56
C THR A 336 15.27 -5.07 -21.55
N ALA A 337 15.07 -5.82 -20.45
CA ALA A 337 13.97 -6.78 -20.30
C ALA A 337 12.68 -6.07 -19.85
N HIS A 338 12.13 -5.22 -20.71
CA HIS A 338 10.97 -4.40 -20.39
C HIS A 338 9.76 -4.67 -21.32
N LYS A 339 8.57 -4.37 -20.81
CA LYS A 339 7.29 -4.49 -21.55
C LYS A 339 6.97 -5.90 -22.04
N ASN A 340 7.55 -6.93 -21.43
CA ASN A 340 7.18 -8.30 -21.77
C ASN A 340 5.81 -8.63 -21.15
N GLU A 341 4.98 -9.33 -21.90
CA GLU A 341 3.59 -9.61 -21.55
C GLU A 341 3.34 -11.11 -21.53
N ALA A 342 2.65 -11.58 -20.51
CA ALA A 342 2.16 -12.95 -20.44
C ALA A 342 0.67 -12.97 -20.06
N LEU A 343 -0.16 -13.53 -20.94
CA LEU A 343 -1.61 -13.51 -20.82
C LEU A 343 -2.19 -14.92 -20.76
N ALA A 344 -3.12 -15.15 -19.84
CA ALA A 344 -3.97 -16.33 -19.78
C ALA A 344 -5.44 -15.92 -19.81
N THR A 345 -6.17 -16.27 -20.88
CA THR A 345 -7.52 -15.75 -21.12
C THR A 345 -8.54 -16.84 -21.45
N GLY A 346 -9.77 -16.66 -20.95
CA GLY A 346 -10.90 -17.51 -21.31
C GLY A 346 -11.00 -18.80 -20.50
N VAL A 347 -12.19 -19.40 -20.56
CA VAL A 347 -12.53 -20.61 -19.79
C VAL A 347 -11.67 -21.80 -20.20
N ASN A 348 -11.40 -22.69 -19.25
CA ASN A 348 -10.57 -23.89 -19.40
C ASN A 348 -9.10 -23.64 -19.78
N THR A 349 -8.69 -22.38 -19.95
CA THR A 349 -7.28 -22.02 -20.11
C THR A 349 -6.52 -22.31 -18.83
N ARG A 350 -5.38 -23.01 -18.93
CA ARG A 350 -4.57 -23.40 -17.78
C ARG A 350 -3.11 -23.01 -17.96
N TRP A 351 -2.59 -22.31 -16.97
CA TRP A 351 -1.18 -22.03 -16.83
C TRP A 351 -0.66 -22.72 -15.57
N LEU A 352 0.03 -23.85 -15.76
CA LEU A 352 0.39 -24.78 -14.71
C LEU A 352 1.91 -24.75 -14.51
N MET A 353 2.35 -24.11 -13.44
CA MET A 353 3.75 -24.03 -13.03
C MET A 353 3.95 -24.86 -11.77
N GLN A 354 4.92 -25.76 -11.76
CA GLN A 354 5.29 -26.50 -10.53
C GLN A 354 6.23 -25.68 -9.63
N GLY A 355 7.08 -24.82 -10.22
CA GLY A 355 7.98 -23.92 -9.52
C GLY A 355 7.41 -22.52 -9.32
N SER A 356 8.31 -21.54 -9.23
CA SER A 356 7.99 -20.16 -8.88
C SER A 356 7.70 -19.29 -10.11
N LEU A 357 6.88 -18.25 -9.91
CA LEU A 357 6.65 -17.19 -10.89
C LEU A 357 7.50 -15.98 -10.51
N TYR A 358 8.37 -15.54 -11.41
CA TYR A 358 9.14 -14.31 -11.28
C TYR A 358 8.62 -13.27 -12.27
N VAL A 359 8.27 -12.08 -11.80
CA VAL A 359 7.84 -10.97 -12.66
C VAL A 359 8.74 -9.78 -12.41
N GLY A 360 9.61 -9.47 -13.37
CA GLY A 360 10.53 -8.34 -13.29
C GLY A 360 11.73 -8.57 -12.38
N ARG A 361 12.43 -9.70 -12.52
CA ARG A 361 13.68 -9.95 -11.77
C ARG A 361 14.80 -9.07 -12.34
N GLY A 362 15.03 -7.92 -11.71
CA GLY A 362 15.97 -6.90 -12.21
C GLY A 362 15.50 -6.19 -13.47
N ALA A 363 14.19 -6.22 -13.75
CA ALA A 363 13.56 -5.84 -15.01
C ALA A 363 12.30 -4.98 -14.76
N VAL A 364 11.92 -4.13 -15.72
CA VAL A 364 10.91 -3.06 -15.53
C VAL A 364 9.71 -3.15 -16.46
N GLY A 365 8.51 -2.87 -15.94
CA GLY A 365 7.30 -2.70 -16.77
C GLY A 365 6.78 -3.98 -17.43
N ASN A 366 7.09 -5.15 -16.87
CA ASN A 366 6.59 -6.43 -17.34
C ASN A 366 5.20 -6.74 -16.75
N GLN A 367 4.36 -7.44 -17.50
CA GLN A 367 2.96 -7.60 -17.16
C GLN A 367 2.50 -9.05 -17.27
N VAL A 368 1.75 -9.50 -16.26
CA VAL A 368 1.02 -10.75 -16.25
C VAL A 368 -0.47 -10.45 -16.13
N GLU A 369 -1.28 -10.95 -17.05
CA GLU A 369 -2.74 -10.79 -17.02
C GLU A 369 -3.43 -12.16 -17.07
N VAL A 370 -4.30 -12.43 -16.11
CA VAL A 370 -5.14 -13.63 -16.07
C VAL A 370 -6.60 -13.18 -15.99
N LYS A 371 -7.44 -13.64 -16.94
CA LYS A 371 -8.85 -13.22 -17.02
C LYS A 371 -9.77 -14.22 -17.71
N GLY A 372 -11.07 -13.94 -17.71
CA GLY A 372 -12.07 -14.69 -18.45
C GLY A 372 -12.29 -16.13 -17.98
N GLY A 373 -12.07 -16.43 -16.70
CA GLY A 373 -12.23 -17.78 -16.15
C GLY A 373 -11.00 -18.69 -16.30
N ALA A 374 -9.83 -18.11 -16.58
CA ALA A 374 -8.57 -18.85 -16.67
C ALA A 374 -8.02 -19.22 -15.28
N LEU A 375 -7.21 -20.28 -15.23
CA LEU A 375 -6.48 -20.72 -14.03
C LEU A 375 -4.97 -20.53 -14.21
N MET A 376 -4.34 -19.79 -13.30
CA MET A 376 -2.88 -19.73 -13.14
C MET A 376 -2.49 -20.39 -11.82
N GLN A 377 -1.53 -21.31 -11.85
CA GLN A 377 -1.04 -22.03 -10.67
C GLN A 377 0.49 -22.02 -10.62
N ASN A 378 1.05 -21.77 -9.44
CA ASN A 378 2.49 -21.77 -9.16
C ASN A 378 2.76 -22.04 -7.67
N SER A 379 4.02 -22.35 -7.31
CA SER A 379 4.38 -22.62 -5.91
C SER A 379 4.71 -21.36 -5.10
N ASN A 380 5.48 -20.43 -5.65
CA ASN A 380 5.76 -19.12 -5.05
C ASN A 380 5.71 -18.04 -6.11
N ALA A 381 5.51 -16.78 -5.72
CA ALA A 381 5.56 -15.65 -6.63
C ALA A 381 6.44 -14.52 -6.10
N PHE A 382 7.29 -14.00 -6.96
CA PHE A 382 8.21 -12.91 -6.68
C PHE A 382 8.01 -11.82 -7.73
N ILE A 383 7.47 -10.69 -7.32
CA ILE A 383 7.18 -9.54 -8.17
C ILE A 383 8.16 -8.44 -7.79
N GLY A 384 8.99 -8.06 -8.75
CA GLY A 384 10.14 -7.19 -8.54
C GLY A 384 11.33 -7.91 -7.89
N ALA A 385 12.32 -7.13 -7.49
CA ALA A 385 13.50 -7.62 -6.79
C ALA A 385 13.90 -6.60 -5.71
N LYS A 386 14.37 -7.12 -4.57
CA LYS A 386 14.81 -6.34 -3.41
C LYS A 386 15.69 -5.14 -3.80
N GLU A 387 16.81 -5.36 -4.46
CA GLU A 387 17.83 -4.31 -4.70
C GLU A 387 17.58 -3.46 -5.97
N SER A 388 16.38 -3.49 -6.55
CA SER A 388 16.13 -2.82 -7.83
C SER A 388 15.49 -1.44 -7.65
N ILE A 389 16.18 -0.40 -8.14
CA ILE A 389 15.62 0.97 -8.28
C ILE A 389 14.69 1.12 -9.50
N LEU A 390 14.51 0.05 -10.29
CA LEU A 390 13.69 0.04 -11.50
C LEU A 390 12.53 -0.91 -11.27
N SER A 391 11.28 -0.43 -11.16
CA SER A 391 10.13 -1.34 -11.30
C SER A 391 8.81 -0.63 -11.52
N SER A 392 7.92 -1.31 -12.25
CA SER A 392 6.53 -0.95 -12.58
C SER A 392 5.85 -2.23 -13.12
N ASN A 393 6.24 -3.38 -12.57
CA ASN A 393 5.74 -4.67 -13.01
C ASN A 393 4.36 -4.91 -12.40
N ARG A 394 3.51 -5.61 -13.14
CA ARG A 394 2.11 -5.76 -12.77
C ARG A 394 1.63 -7.19 -12.94
N ILE A 395 0.91 -7.69 -11.94
CA ILE A 395 0.03 -8.84 -12.09
C ILE A 395 -1.41 -8.36 -11.97
N ALA A 396 -2.26 -8.72 -12.93
CA ALA A 396 -3.69 -8.44 -12.90
C ALA A 396 -4.50 -9.74 -13.04
N ILE A 397 -5.31 -10.05 -12.04
CA ILE A 397 -6.24 -11.18 -12.04
C ILE A 397 -7.65 -10.60 -12.02
N SER A 398 -8.42 -10.81 -13.09
CA SER A 398 -9.70 -10.12 -13.26
C SER A 398 -10.81 -11.00 -13.82
N GLU A 399 -12.04 -10.52 -13.68
CA GLU A 399 -13.28 -11.18 -14.14
C GLU A 399 -13.64 -12.44 -13.34
N SER A 400 -14.94 -12.75 -13.34
CA SER A 400 -15.50 -13.84 -12.54
C SER A 400 -15.01 -15.20 -13.00
N GLY A 401 -14.74 -16.09 -12.05
CA GLY A 401 -14.27 -17.45 -12.30
C GLY A 401 -12.77 -17.56 -12.57
N THR A 402 -12.06 -16.43 -12.72
CA THR A 402 -10.61 -16.40 -12.85
C THR A 402 -9.94 -16.69 -11.51
N VAL A 403 -8.94 -17.58 -11.52
CA VAL A 403 -8.25 -18.00 -10.30
C VAL A 403 -6.74 -17.92 -10.47
N TRP A 404 -6.08 -17.28 -9.51
CA TRP A 404 -4.65 -17.43 -9.26
C TRP A 404 -4.42 -18.26 -8.00
N SER A 405 -3.92 -19.48 -8.17
CA SER A 405 -3.62 -20.43 -7.10
C SER A 405 -2.12 -20.50 -6.83
N ASN A 406 -1.61 -19.62 -5.96
CA ASN A 406 -0.23 -19.71 -5.45
C ASN A 406 -0.22 -20.49 -4.13
N THR A 407 0.53 -21.60 -4.06
CA THR A 407 0.49 -22.49 -2.88
C THR A 407 1.43 -22.08 -1.74
N GLY A 408 2.38 -21.18 -2.00
CA GLY A 408 3.43 -20.74 -1.08
C GLY A 408 3.39 -19.23 -0.88
N GLU A 409 4.55 -18.58 -0.87
CA GLU A 409 4.64 -17.15 -0.57
C GLU A 409 4.42 -16.28 -1.81
N VAL A 410 3.82 -15.10 -1.60
CA VAL A 410 3.79 -14.00 -2.58
C VAL A 410 4.61 -12.85 -2.01
N TRP A 411 5.68 -12.52 -2.71
CA TRP A 411 6.55 -11.39 -2.43
C TRP A 411 6.32 -10.29 -3.45
N LEU A 412 5.85 -9.14 -2.98
CA LEU A 412 5.71 -7.93 -3.78
C LEU A 412 6.71 -6.90 -3.28
N GLN A 413 7.79 -6.72 -4.05
CA GLN A 413 8.98 -5.98 -3.63
C GLN A 413 9.34 -4.89 -4.62
N GLY A 414 9.98 -3.82 -4.15
CA GLY A 414 10.54 -2.76 -4.99
C GLY A 414 9.52 -1.74 -5.53
N PRO A 415 10.02 -0.64 -6.13
CA PRO A 415 9.24 0.54 -6.52
C PRO A 415 8.08 0.23 -7.48
N ASN A 416 6.89 0.79 -7.25
CA ASN A 416 5.74 0.81 -8.17
C ASN A 416 5.27 -0.54 -8.75
N ASN A 417 5.67 -1.67 -8.16
CA ASN A 417 5.13 -2.97 -8.53
C ASN A 417 3.72 -3.12 -7.97
N SER A 418 2.84 -3.80 -8.73
CA SER A 418 1.45 -3.93 -8.31
C SER A 418 0.85 -5.29 -8.59
N VAL A 419 -0.04 -5.70 -7.69
CA VAL A 419 -0.93 -6.84 -7.88
C VAL A 419 -2.36 -6.33 -7.78
N LEU A 420 -3.17 -6.59 -8.80
CA LEU A 420 -4.60 -6.25 -8.83
C LEU A 420 -5.44 -7.53 -8.90
N VAL A 421 -6.40 -7.66 -7.99
CA VAL A 421 -7.45 -8.69 -8.05
C VAL A 421 -8.80 -7.98 -8.17
N SER A 422 -9.54 -8.25 -9.24
CA SER A 422 -10.80 -7.52 -9.51
C SER A 422 -11.88 -8.32 -10.22
N GLY A 423 -13.08 -7.74 -10.32
CA GLY A 423 -14.18 -8.28 -11.15
C GLY A 423 -14.70 -9.65 -10.73
N GLY A 424 -14.57 -10.03 -9.45
CA GLY A 424 -15.00 -11.33 -8.94
C GLY A 424 -13.95 -12.44 -9.08
N ALA A 425 -12.70 -12.09 -9.38
CA ALA A 425 -11.58 -13.02 -9.42
C ALA A 425 -11.07 -13.41 -8.02
N LYS A 426 -10.37 -14.54 -7.92
CA LYS A 426 -9.83 -15.04 -6.65
C LYS A 426 -8.33 -15.29 -6.75
N ALA A 427 -7.58 -14.82 -5.76
CA ALA A 427 -6.17 -15.13 -5.59
C ALA A 427 -5.92 -15.81 -4.24
N TYR A 428 -4.98 -16.76 -4.24
CA TYR A 428 -4.61 -17.54 -3.07
C TYR A 428 -3.11 -17.46 -2.83
N ALA A 429 -2.69 -17.38 -1.57
CA ALA A 429 -1.31 -17.48 -1.12
C ALA A 429 -1.27 -18.21 0.24
N ALA A 430 -0.15 -18.87 0.56
CA ALA A 430 0.11 -19.27 1.94
C ALA A 430 0.46 -18.03 2.78
N ALA A 431 1.42 -17.23 2.34
CA ALA A 431 1.80 -15.98 2.98
C ALA A 431 1.95 -14.85 1.95
N SER A 432 1.75 -13.60 2.38
CA SER A 432 1.96 -12.41 1.55
C SER A 432 2.87 -11.43 2.25
N ARG A 433 3.82 -10.88 1.50
CA ARG A 433 4.86 -9.96 1.97
C ARG A 433 4.96 -8.80 0.99
N ILE A 434 4.57 -7.62 1.44
CA ILE A 434 4.52 -6.40 0.61
C ILE A 434 5.44 -5.36 1.25
N GLY A 435 6.43 -4.85 0.53
CA GLY A 435 7.32 -3.80 1.04
C GLY A 435 8.53 -3.55 0.16
N SER A 436 9.30 -2.51 0.45
CA SER A 436 10.44 -2.07 -0.35
C SER A 436 11.57 -1.62 0.58
N ASP A 437 12.83 -1.90 0.26
CA ASP A 437 13.96 -1.35 1.00
C ASP A 437 14.35 0.07 0.54
N VAL A 438 13.69 0.59 -0.51
CA VAL A 438 13.86 1.94 -1.04
C VAL A 438 12.73 2.86 -0.57
N PRO A 439 13.02 3.92 0.22
CA PRO A 439 12.01 4.86 0.69
C PRO A 439 11.37 5.70 -0.42
N GLY A 440 10.07 5.97 -0.28
CA GLY A 440 9.28 6.84 -1.16
C GLY A 440 8.65 6.15 -2.38
N GLU A 441 8.85 4.85 -2.55
CA GLU A 441 8.40 4.10 -3.72
C GLU A 441 7.67 2.81 -3.33
N SER A 442 6.34 2.82 -3.49
CA SER A 442 5.45 1.88 -2.82
C SER A 442 4.96 0.72 -3.69
N PRO A 443 5.32 -0.55 -3.39
CA PRO A 443 4.61 -1.70 -3.94
C PRO A 443 3.18 -1.79 -3.39
N GLY A 444 2.22 -2.08 -4.26
CA GLY A 444 0.79 -2.05 -3.92
C GLY A 444 0.01 -3.32 -4.24
N LEU A 445 -0.69 -3.87 -3.24
CA LEU A 445 -1.75 -4.86 -3.47
C LEU A 445 -3.12 -4.18 -3.51
N TYR A 446 -3.91 -4.45 -4.55
CA TYR A 446 -5.24 -3.89 -4.74
C TYR A 446 -6.26 -5.01 -4.93
N VAL A 447 -7.29 -5.03 -4.09
CA VAL A 447 -8.41 -5.98 -4.19
C VAL A 447 -9.70 -5.19 -4.33
N PHE A 448 -10.31 -5.22 -5.52
CA PHE A 448 -11.44 -4.34 -5.88
C PHE A 448 -12.64 -5.09 -6.44
N GLY A 449 -13.82 -4.62 -6.08
CA GLY A 449 -15.08 -5.08 -6.64
C GLY A 449 -15.68 -6.25 -5.87
N ALA A 450 -17.01 -6.34 -5.92
CA ALA A 450 -17.76 -7.37 -5.24
C ALA A 450 -17.30 -8.78 -5.65
N ASN A 451 -17.17 -9.66 -4.66
CA ASN A 451 -16.72 -11.05 -4.80
C ASN A 451 -15.27 -11.24 -5.27
N SER A 452 -14.48 -10.17 -5.40
CA SER A 452 -13.04 -10.29 -5.57
C SER A 452 -12.41 -10.64 -4.22
N GLU A 453 -11.52 -11.63 -4.23
CA GLU A 453 -10.97 -12.19 -2.98
C GLU A 453 -9.44 -12.37 -3.05
N TRP A 454 -8.76 -11.89 -2.01
CA TRP A 454 -7.39 -12.30 -1.68
C TRP A 454 -7.42 -13.20 -0.45
N ASN A 455 -7.02 -14.45 -0.61
CA ASN A 455 -7.03 -15.46 0.46
C ASN A 455 -5.59 -15.84 0.84
N CYS A 456 -5.19 -15.48 2.05
CA CYS A 456 -3.87 -15.75 2.61
C CYS A 456 -3.98 -16.71 3.80
N ASN A 457 -3.59 -17.96 3.65
CA ASN A 457 -3.91 -18.99 4.66
C ASN A 457 -3.10 -18.85 5.97
N ASP A 458 -1.92 -18.25 5.94
CA ASP A 458 -1.04 -18.07 7.09
C ASP A 458 -0.92 -16.59 7.47
N SER A 459 -0.02 -15.84 6.85
CA SER A 459 0.32 -14.49 7.30
C SER A 459 0.29 -13.48 6.16
N PHE A 460 -0.54 -12.44 6.32
CA PHE A 460 -0.56 -11.28 5.44
C PHE A 460 0.22 -10.14 6.09
N GLY A 461 1.13 -9.50 5.38
CA GLY A 461 1.65 -8.26 5.89
C GLY A 461 2.28 -7.30 4.89
N VAL A 462 2.44 -6.09 5.41
CA VAL A 462 2.72 -4.85 4.67
C VAL A 462 3.84 -4.09 5.36
N ALA A 463 4.64 -3.38 4.56
CA ALA A 463 5.91 -2.76 4.93
C ALA A 463 6.90 -3.78 5.52
N PHE A 464 7.31 -4.75 4.70
CA PHE A 464 8.46 -5.61 4.97
C PHE A 464 9.74 -5.02 4.36
N TYR A 465 10.86 -5.11 5.10
CA TYR A 465 12.24 -4.82 4.66
C TYR A 465 12.60 -3.35 4.43
N GLY A 466 12.03 -2.42 5.19
CA GLY A 466 12.08 -0.99 4.86
C GLY A 466 10.75 -0.54 4.27
N SER A 467 10.61 0.77 4.08
CA SER A 467 9.32 1.46 4.11
C SER A 467 8.33 1.21 2.95
N ASP A 468 7.13 1.80 3.10
CA ASP A 468 6.23 2.20 2.01
C ASP A 468 5.42 1.12 1.26
N GLY A 469 5.29 -0.11 1.77
CA GLY A 469 4.30 -1.05 1.20
C GLY A 469 2.85 -0.62 1.46
N HIS A 470 1.94 -0.88 0.53
CA HIS A 470 0.50 -0.63 0.77
C HIS A 470 -0.44 -1.72 0.26
N ALA A 471 -1.60 -1.82 0.90
CA ALA A 471 -2.71 -2.66 0.46
C ALA A 471 -4.04 -1.89 0.51
N VAL A 472 -4.86 -2.03 -0.53
CA VAL A 472 -6.18 -1.41 -0.62
C VAL A 472 -7.26 -2.47 -0.89
N ILE A 473 -8.29 -2.48 -0.05
CA ILE A 473 -9.48 -3.33 -0.18
C ILE A 473 -10.68 -2.40 -0.35
N SER A 474 -11.35 -2.47 -1.51
CA SER A 474 -12.37 -1.49 -1.91
C SER A 474 -13.52 -2.13 -2.68
N GLU A 475 -14.59 -1.35 -2.89
CA GLU A 475 -15.71 -1.69 -3.79
C GLU A 475 -16.38 -3.06 -3.48
N GLY A 476 -16.43 -3.46 -2.21
CA GLY A 476 -17.08 -4.72 -1.79
C GLY A 476 -16.20 -5.96 -1.85
N ALA A 477 -14.89 -5.79 -2.01
CA ALA A 477 -13.91 -6.87 -2.03
C ALA A 477 -13.63 -7.48 -0.65
N ARG A 478 -12.97 -8.65 -0.62
CA ARG A 478 -12.59 -9.33 0.62
C ARG A 478 -11.10 -9.69 0.64
N LEU A 479 -10.47 -9.48 1.79
CA LEU A 479 -9.16 -10.05 2.13
C LEU A 479 -9.34 -10.95 3.34
N ASN A 480 -8.89 -12.20 3.25
CA ASN A 480 -8.86 -13.16 4.36
C ASN A 480 -7.42 -13.51 4.67
N SER A 481 -7.04 -13.49 5.96
CA SER A 481 -5.71 -13.84 6.42
C SER A 481 -5.74 -14.68 7.70
N GLY A 482 -4.79 -15.61 7.86
CA GLY A 482 -4.59 -16.29 9.15
C GLY A 482 -4.14 -15.30 10.24
N SER A 483 -3.17 -14.42 9.96
CA SER A 483 -2.80 -13.28 10.81
C SER A 483 -2.36 -12.08 9.96
N GLY A 484 -2.48 -10.88 10.51
CA GLY A 484 -2.17 -9.63 9.82
C GLY A 484 -1.05 -8.86 10.52
N THR A 485 -0.05 -8.40 9.78
CA THR A 485 1.03 -7.55 10.32
C THR A 485 1.33 -6.36 9.41
N ILE A 486 1.40 -5.17 9.97
CA ILE A 486 1.87 -3.96 9.29
C ILE A 486 3.10 -3.45 10.04
N GLY A 487 4.26 -3.41 9.40
CA GLY A 487 5.54 -3.04 10.03
C GLY A 487 6.09 -4.12 10.96
N LEU A 488 6.68 -5.18 10.39
CA LEU A 488 7.14 -6.34 11.16
C LEU A 488 8.49 -6.07 11.86
N GLU A 489 9.47 -5.57 11.13
CA GLU A 489 10.87 -5.43 11.54
C GLU A 489 11.22 -4.00 12.00
N ALA A 490 12.35 -3.87 12.70
CA ALA A 490 12.85 -2.57 13.11
C ALA A 490 13.38 -1.81 11.89
N GLY A 491 12.85 -0.62 11.63
CA GLY A 491 13.15 0.17 10.44
C GLY A 491 12.00 0.21 9.43
N ASP A 492 11.05 -0.74 9.51
CA ASP A 492 9.83 -0.70 8.71
C ASP A 492 8.98 0.52 9.10
N GLN A 493 8.68 1.36 8.11
CA GLN A 493 7.94 2.61 8.28
C GLN A 493 6.94 2.84 7.15
N ALA A 494 5.94 3.71 7.39
CA ALA A 494 5.00 4.17 6.37
C ALA A 494 4.19 3.07 5.66
N GLY A 495 4.05 1.88 6.27
CA GLY A 495 3.14 0.85 5.78
C GLY A 495 1.68 1.29 5.90
N LEU A 496 0.91 1.16 4.83
CA LEU A 496 -0.51 1.55 4.80
C LEU A 496 -1.42 0.39 4.39
N VAL A 497 -2.41 0.07 5.23
CA VAL A 497 -3.56 -0.72 4.79
C VAL A 497 -4.81 0.14 4.84
N LEU A 498 -5.48 0.28 3.69
CA LEU A 498 -6.76 0.97 3.54
C LEU A 498 -7.86 -0.02 3.22
N ILE A 499 -8.89 -0.07 4.06
CA ILE A 499 -10.15 -0.76 3.77
C ILE A 499 -11.22 0.32 3.65
N THR A 500 -11.81 0.45 2.47
CA THR A 500 -12.81 1.50 2.19
C THR A 500 -13.97 0.97 1.38
N ASP A 501 -15.04 1.74 1.33
CA ASP A 501 -16.34 1.46 0.71
C ASP A 501 -17.17 0.39 1.45
N ALA A 502 -18.48 0.55 1.34
CA ALA A 502 -19.43 -0.35 1.97
C ALA A 502 -19.30 -1.77 1.42
N GLY A 503 -19.26 -2.75 2.33
CA GLY A 503 -19.15 -4.17 1.99
C GLY A 503 -17.72 -4.68 1.79
N SER A 504 -16.72 -3.81 1.78
CA SER A 504 -15.32 -4.21 1.78
C SER A 504 -14.93 -4.78 3.15
N VAL A 505 -14.23 -5.92 3.17
CA VAL A 505 -13.90 -6.62 4.42
C VAL A 505 -12.46 -7.10 4.44
N TRP A 506 -11.77 -6.88 5.55
CA TRP A 506 -10.56 -7.63 5.90
C TRP A 506 -10.84 -8.49 7.14
N THR A 507 -10.69 -9.81 6.99
CA THR A 507 -10.82 -10.77 8.08
C THR A 507 -9.46 -11.36 8.44
N ASN A 508 -9.07 -11.28 9.71
CA ASN A 508 -7.95 -12.01 10.28
C ASN A 508 -8.50 -13.09 11.22
N GLU A 509 -8.18 -14.37 10.95
CA GLU A 509 -8.58 -15.47 11.83
C GLU A 509 -7.82 -15.45 13.16
N GLY A 510 -6.63 -14.85 13.17
CA GLY A 510 -5.75 -14.65 14.32
C GLY A 510 -5.49 -13.17 14.62
N ASN A 511 -4.30 -12.88 15.15
CA ASN A 511 -3.94 -11.53 15.59
C ASN A 511 -3.75 -10.57 14.41
N LEU A 512 -4.25 -9.34 14.57
CA LEU A 512 -3.83 -8.19 13.78
C LEU A 512 -2.84 -7.34 14.57
N THR A 513 -1.66 -7.13 14.01
CA THR A 513 -0.59 -6.30 14.60
C THR A 513 -0.26 -5.12 13.70
N LEU A 514 -0.35 -3.92 14.26
CA LEU A 514 0.08 -2.67 13.66
C LEU A 514 1.32 -2.17 14.42
N GLY A 515 2.49 -2.25 13.80
CA GLY A 515 3.79 -1.99 14.41
C GLY A 515 4.21 -3.11 15.36
N TYR A 516 4.78 -4.19 14.83
CA TYR A 516 5.41 -5.23 15.64
C TYR A 516 6.74 -4.71 16.20
N TYR A 517 7.67 -4.32 15.33
CA TYR A 517 8.81 -3.43 15.62
C TYR A 517 8.78 -2.12 14.80
N GLY A 518 7.98 -2.06 13.73
CA GLY A 518 7.88 -0.94 12.81
C GLY A 518 7.18 0.29 13.41
N SER A 519 7.57 1.49 12.94
CA SER A 519 7.03 2.78 13.39
C SER A 519 6.26 3.48 12.27
N GLU A 520 5.41 4.45 12.60
CA GLU A 520 4.74 5.32 11.60
C GLU A 520 3.90 4.55 10.56
N ASN A 521 3.41 3.36 10.92
CA ASN A 521 2.50 2.59 10.08
C ASN A 521 1.04 3.00 10.32
N ALA A 522 0.21 2.83 9.30
CA ALA A 522 -1.18 3.25 9.29
C ALA A 522 -2.14 2.13 8.87
N LEU A 523 -3.28 2.05 9.57
CA LEU A 523 -4.41 1.18 9.24
C LEU A 523 -5.68 2.01 9.21
N TRP A 524 -6.31 2.12 8.04
CA TRP A 524 -7.51 2.93 7.86
C TRP A 524 -8.71 2.06 7.51
N VAL A 525 -9.79 2.19 8.28
CA VAL A 525 -11.09 1.56 8.02
C VAL A 525 -12.11 2.66 7.79
N GLN A 526 -12.59 2.79 6.55
CA GLN A 526 -13.33 3.97 6.11
C GLN A 526 -14.59 3.65 5.31
N SER A 527 -15.48 4.65 5.20
CA SER A 527 -16.60 4.65 4.26
C SER A 527 -17.52 3.40 4.30
N GLY A 528 -17.74 2.81 5.48
CA GLY A 528 -18.62 1.64 5.64
C GLY A 528 -17.94 0.28 5.57
N ALA A 529 -16.60 0.25 5.58
CA ALA A 529 -15.81 -0.98 5.54
C ALA A 529 -15.68 -1.69 6.90
N HIS A 530 -15.43 -3.00 6.88
CA HIS A 530 -15.33 -3.81 8.10
C HIS A 530 -13.95 -4.48 8.24
N LEU A 531 -13.47 -4.55 9.48
CA LEU A 531 -12.26 -5.24 9.88
C LEU A 531 -12.57 -6.20 11.04
N TYR A 532 -12.12 -7.44 10.91
CA TYR A 532 -12.23 -8.48 11.94
C TYR A 532 -10.85 -9.02 12.31
N SER A 533 -10.61 -9.22 13.61
CA SER A 533 -9.41 -9.91 14.11
C SER A 533 -9.66 -10.66 15.42
N GLU A 534 -8.88 -11.71 15.71
CA GLU A 534 -8.95 -12.39 17.02
C GLU A 534 -8.45 -11.48 18.14
N ALA A 535 -7.37 -10.74 17.89
CA ALA A 535 -6.90 -9.66 18.75
C ALA A 535 -6.41 -8.47 17.91
N GLY A 536 -6.43 -7.28 18.50
CA GLY A 536 -5.85 -6.07 17.93
C GLY A 536 -4.65 -5.61 18.75
N ARG A 537 -3.49 -5.44 18.12
CA ARG A 537 -2.27 -4.99 18.78
C ARG A 537 -1.67 -3.81 18.04
N ILE A 538 -1.38 -2.73 18.76
CA ILE A 538 -0.77 -1.51 18.18
C ILE A 538 0.49 -1.16 18.98
N GLY A 539 1.64 -1.16 18.32
CA GLY A 539 2.94 -0.83 18.89
C GLY A 539 3.43 -1.85 19.92
N VAL A 540 3.81 -3.06 19.47
CA VAL A 540 4.03 -4.24 20.33
C VAL A 540 5.40 -4.29 20.97
N TYR A 541 6.47 -3.92 20.26
CA TYR A 541 7.83 -3.94 20.78
C TYR A 541 8.59 -2.66 20.41
N SER A 542 9.52 -2.25 21.26
CA SER A 542 10.42 -1.12 20.98
C SER A 542 11.26 -1.40 19.74
N PRO A 543 11.32 -0.48 18.75
CA PRO A 543 10.92 0.93 18.82
C PRO A 543 9.57 1.28 18.16
N ALA A 544 8.56 0.40 18.08
CA ALA A 544 7.31 0.60 17.32
C ALA A 544 6.48 1.84 17.73
N ASN A 545 6.90 3.00 17.26
CA ASN A 545 6.39 4.31 17.67
C ASN A 545 5.38 4.83 16.65
N ASN A 546 4.49 5.71 17.10
CA ASN A 546 3.66 6.54 16.22
C ASN A 546 2.81 5.75 15.21
N ASN A 547 2.41 4.51 15.50
CA ASN A 547 1.52 3.77 14.62
C ASN A 547 0.06 4.20 14.87
N LEU A 548 -0.73 4.33 13.79
CA LEU A 548 -2.09 4.86 13.82
C LEU A 548 -3.11 3.89 13.21
N ALA A 549 -4.05 3.42 14.04
CA ALA A 549 -5.29 2.82 13.55
C ALA A 549 -6.40 3.87 13.53
N TRP A 550 -7.02 4.10 12.37
CA TRP A 550 -8.07 5.10 12.20
C TRP A 550 -9.33 4.48 11.61
N ILE A 551 -10.41 4.52 12.40
CA ILE A 551 -11.73 4.03 12.02
C ILE A 551 -12.63 5.26 11.84
N ASP A 552 -12.92 5.59 10.58
CA ASP A 552 -13.58 6.84 10.19
C ASP A 552 -14.83 6.57 9.33
N GLY A 553 -15.92 7.27 9.61
CA GLY A 553 -17.12 7.24 8.77
C GLY A 553 -18.19 6.26 9.22
N GLY A 554 -19.43 6.56 8.84
CA GLY A 554 -20.61 5.77 9.20
C GLY A 554 -20.55 4.37 8.62
N GLY A 555 -20.79 3.37 9.47
CA GLY A 555 -20.74 1.96 9.09
C GLY A 555 -19.33 1.36 9.09
N SER A 556 -18.28 2.15 9.28
CA SER A 556 -16.92 1.63 9.40
C SER A 556 -16.74 0.94 10.76
N VAL A 557 -16.34 -0.33 10.78
CA VAL A 557 -16.28 -1.15 12.00
C VAL A 557 -14.95 -1.89 12.10
N TRP A 558 -14.34 -1.85 13.29
CA TRP A 558 -13.34 -2.84 13.70
C TRP A 558 -13.86 -3.67 14.88
N SER A 559 -14.02 -4.97 14.66
CA SER A 559 -14.35 -5.94 15.71
C SER A 559 -13.12 -6.79 16.03
N CYS A 560 -12.69 -6.79 17.28
CA CYS A 560 -11.57 -7.59 17.74
C CYS A 560 -11.84 -8.27 19.10
N GLY A 561 -11.03 -9.24 19.49
CA GLY A 561 -11.00 -9.73 20.87
C GLY A 561 -10.27 -8.75 21.77
N ASP A 562 -9.09 -9.14 22.27
CA ASP A 562 -8.26 -8.25 23.09
C ASP A 562 -7.64 -7.13 22.24
N LEU A 563 -7.90 -5.87 22.61
CA LEU A 563 -7.26 -4.69 22.06
C LEU A 563 -6.14 -4.19 22.99
N ARG A 564 -4.91 -4.19 22.51
CA ARG A 564 -3.73 -3.70 23.24
C ARG A 564 -3.04 -2.59 22.46
N ILE A 565 -2.78 -1.47 23.12
CA ILE A 565 -2.05 -0.34 22.56
C ILE A 565 -0.86 -0.03 23.46
N GLY A 566 0.34 -0.19 22.93
CA GLY A 566 1.59 0.22 23.57
C GLY A 566 2.54 -0.91 23.93
N CYS A 567 3.77 -0.44 24.19
CA CYS A 567 5.05 -1.03 24.63
C CYS A 567 6.14 0.00 24.25
N SER A 568 5.83 0.79 23.22
CA SER A 568 6.56 1.96 22.73
C SER A 568 5.69 3.22 22.80
N ARG A 569 6.17 4.34 22.24
CA ARG A 569 5.54 5.65 22.43
C ARG A 569 4.66 6.10 21.26
N GLY A 570 3.65 6.90 21.56
CA GLY A 570 2.89 7.66 20.56
C GLY A 570 1.93 6.85 19.68
N ASN A 571 1.61 5.60 20.01
CA ASN A 571 0.66 4.81 19.22
C ASN A 571 -0.78 5.27 19.48
N GLU A 572 -1.60 5.34 18.43
CA GLU A 572 -2.95 5.89 18.49
C GLU A 572 -4.00 4.94 17.88
N LEU A 573 -5.11 4.78 18.60
CA LEU A 573 -6.39 4.38 18.01
C LEU A 573 -7.30 5.60 17.94
N ARG A 574 -7.74 5.96 16.74
CA ARG A 574 -8.64 7.07 16.47
C ARG A 574 -9.97 6.56 15.92
N ILE A 575 -11.07 7.03 16.50
CA ILE A 575 -12.45 6.71 16.08
C ILE A 575 -13.19 8.01 15.80
N SER A 576 -13.69 8.20 14.59
CA SER A 576 -14.38 9.44 14.20
C SER A 576 -15.52 9.24 13.20
N LYS A 577 -16.34 10.29 13.04
CA LYS A 577 -17.43 10.38 12.05
C LYS A 577 -18.37 9.17 12.03
N ASN A 578 -18.78 8.68 13.19
CA ASN A 578 -19.65 7.49 13.36
C ASN A 578 -18.98 6.12 13.15
N GLY A 579 -17.63 6.08 13.13
CA GLY A 579 -16.88 4.83 13.17
C GLY A 579 -17.08 4.09 14.50
N ARG A 580 -16.92 2.76 14.49
CA ARG A 580 -17.15 1.92 15.67
C ARG A 580 -16.04 0.90 15.88
N VAL A 581 -15.64 0.74 17.14
CA VAL A 581 -14.74 -0.33 17.56
C VAL A 581 -15.44 -1.17 18.62
N ALA A 582 -15.42 -2.49 18.45
CA ALA A 582 -15.92 -3.46 19.42
C ALA A 582 -14.77 -4.39 19.86
N CYS A 583 -14.58 -4.55 21.17
CA CYS A 583 -13.52 -5.37 21.73
C CYS A 583 -13.93 -6.10 23.01
N THR A 584 -13.18 -7.14 23.37
CA THR A 584 -13.38 -7.90 24.62
C THR A 584 -12.68 -7.25 25.81
N ASN A 585 -11.44 -6.81 25.63
CA ASN A 585 -10.70 -5.99 26.60
C ASN A 585 -9.98 -4.88 25.86
N ALA A 586 -9.80 -3.72 26.48
CA ALA A 586 -9.04 -2.61 25.92
C ALA A 586 -7.97 -2.16 26.93
N VAL A 587 -6.70 -2.27 26.55
CA VAL A 587 -5.58 -1.97 27.44
C VAL A 587 -4.59 -1.03 26.77
N LEU A 588 -4.35 0.10 27.43
CA LEU A 588 -3.36 1.10 27.04
C LEU A 588 -2.15 1.06 27.96
N GLY A 589 -0.98 1.32 27.39
CA GLY A 589 0.26 1.37 28.16
C GLY A 589 0.70 -0.01 28.63
N VAL A 590 0.63 -1.02 27.75
CA VAL A 590 1.20 -2.36 27.98
C VAL A 590 2.71 -2.23 27.83
N GLY A 591 3.53 -2.69 28.78
CA GLY A 591 5.00 -2.64 28.69
C GLY A 591 5.69 -1.86 29.83
N PRO A 592 6.96 -2.16 30.15
CA PRO A 592 7.62 -1.67 31.36
C PRO A 592 7.99 -0.18 31.29
N GLY A 593 7.64 0.58 32.34
CA GLY A 593 8.20 1.91 32.62
C GLY A 593 7.90 2.99 31.57
N ASN A 594 8.90 3.86 31.32
CA ASN A 594 8.78 5.08 30.50
C ASN A 594 8.76 4.82 28.97
N ALA A 595 8.93 3.57 28.52
CA ALA A 595 8.89 3.23 27.10
C ALA A 595 7.46 3.25 26.53
N SER A 596 6.46 2.89 27.35
CA SER A 596 5.04 2.83 26.96
C SER A 596 4.31 4.13 27.36
N THR A 597 4.71 5.25 26.75
CA THR A 597 4.23 6.61 27.05
C THR A 597 3.59 7.29 25.85
N GLY A 598 2.64 8.21 26.08
CA GLY A 598 2.02 8.99 25.02
C GLY A 598 1.12 8.19 24.08
N ASN A 599 0.74 6.96 24.42
CA ASN A 599 -0.25 6.20 23.64
C ASN A 599 -1.66 6.75 23.89
N LEU A 600 -2.50 6.73 22.87
CA LEU A 600 -3.76 7.44 22.84
C LEU A 600 -4.91 6.57 22.28
N ILE A 601 -6.04 6.56 22.98
CA ILE A 601 -7.35 6.30 22.34
C ILE A 601 -8.07 7.63 22.24
N ARG A 602 -8.48 8.00 21.03
CA ARG A 602 -9.25 9.21 20.77
C ARG A 602 -10.57 8.87 20.09
N ILE A 603 -11.69 9.22 20.72
CA ILE A 603 -13.04 9.07 20.17
C ILE A 603 -13.64 10.47 19.99
N MET A 604 -13.99 10.82 18.74
CA MET A 604 -14.46 12.15 18.39
C MET A 604 -15.74 12.11 17.57
N GLY A 605 -16.67 13.01 17.87
CA GLY A 605 -17.89 13.21 17.10
C GLY A 605 -19.04 12.31 17.57
N SER A 606 -20.26 12.84 17.46
CA SER A 606 -21.49 12.12 17.76
C SER A 606 -21.58 10.83 16.94
N GLY A 607 -21.93 9.72 17.60
CA GLY A 607 -22.11 8.40 17.00
C GLY A 607 -20.83 7.57 16.83
N SER A 608 -19.65 8.15 17.09
CA SER A 608 -18.39 7.40 17.18
C SER A 608 -18.33 6.65 18.51
N THR A 609 -18.11 5.33 18.47
CA THR A 609 -18.22 4.48 19.67
C THR A 609 -17.06 3.51 19.85
N LEU A 610 -16.59 3.36 21.10
CA LEU A 610 -15.83 2.20 21.55
C LEU A 610 -16.70 1.37 22.50
N THR A 611 -17.03 0.14 22.12
CA THR A 611 -17.75 -0.82 22.97
C THR A 611 -16.78 -1.90 23.43
N ASN A 612 -16.62 -2.04 24.74
CA ASN A 612 -15.71 -2.97 25.37
C ASN A 612 -16.48 -3.86 26.37
N SER A 613 -16.53 -5.16 26.14
CA SER A 613 -17.31 -6.06 27.01
C SER A 613 -16.59 -6.42 28.33
N GLY A 614 -15.32 -6.08 28.46
CA GLY A 614 -14.48 -6.39 29.62
C GLY A 614 -13.84 -5.16 30.26
N ALA A 615 -12.57 -5.27 30.63
CA ALA A 615 -11.87 -4.18 31.31
C ALA A 615 -11.30 -3.15 30.31
N LEU A 616 -11.50 -1.86 30.58
CA LEU A 616 -10.79 -0.77 29.93
C LEU A 616 -9.76 -0.19 30.90
N ILE A 617 -8.49 -0.33 30.57
CA ILE A 617 -7.37 0.11 31.42
C ILE A 617 -6.55 1.16 30.68
N VAL A 618 -6.45 2.37 31.26
CA VAL A 618 -5.59 3.45 30.78
C VAL A 618 -4.32 3.48 31.63
N GLY A 619 -3.25 2.91 31.08
CA GLY A 619 -2.00 2.70 31.79
C GLY A 619 -2.03 1.42 32.63
N LEU A 620 -1.74 0.28 31.99
CA LEU A 620 -1.54 -0.98 32.70
C LEU A 620 -0.23 -0.94 33.51
N THR A 621 0.89 -0.73 32.81
CA THR A 621 2.24 -0.59 33.38
C THR A 621 2.94 0.70 32.95
N GLY A 622 2.59 1.23 31.77
CA GLY A 622 3.13 2.47 31.22
C GLY A 622 2.56 3.74 31.86
N ALA A 623 3.38 4.78 31.93
CA ALA A 623 3.01 6.10 32.39
C ALA A 623 2.53 7.00 31.23
N GLY A 624 1.80 8.08 31.51
CA GLY A 624 1.57 9.14 30.51
C GLY A 624 0.73 8.75 29.29
N ASN A 625 -0.18 7.77 29.41
CA ASN A 625 -1.11 7.38 28.33
C ASN A 625 -2.46 8.10 28.50
N ARG A 626 -3.20 8.25 27.39
CA ARG A 626 -4.42 9.06 27.35
C ARG A 626 -5.62 8.34 26.74
N LEU A 627 -6.79 8.53 27.34
CA LEU A 627 -8.09 8.33 26.72
C LEU A 627 -8.77 9.70 26.54
N SER A 628 -9.24 10.00 25.34
CA SER A 628 -9.96 11.25 25.03
C SER A 628 -11.33 10.93 24.41
N ILE A 629 -12.39 11.44 25.03
CA ILE A 629 -13.77 11.32 24.56
C ILE A 629 -14.28 12.73 24.31
N GLU A 630 -14.50 13.08 23.04
CA GLU A 630 -14.68 14.47 22.61
C GLU A 630 -15.87 14.61 21.66
N ALA A 631 -16.48 15.80 21.63
CA ALA A 631 -17.50 16.21 20.66
C ALA A 631 -18.65 15.20 20.46
N GLY A 632 -19.17 14.61 21.54
CA GLY A 632 -20.26 13.62 21.45
C GLY A 632 -19.83 12.15 21.29
N GLY A 633 -18.53 11.85 21.34
CA GLY A 633 -18.03 10.47 21.33
C GLY A 633 -18.50 9.66 22.54
N ARG A 634 -18.56 8.33 22.40
CA ARG A 634 -19.04 7.44 23.46
C ARG A 634 -18.12 6.24 23.69
N VAL A 635 -17.92 5.89 24.95
CA VAL A 635 -17.25 4.66 25.38
C VAL A 635 -18.20 3.90 26.29
N ASP A 636 -18.45 2.62 25.99
CA ASP A 636 -19.18 1.69 26.85
C ASP A 636 -18.21 0.59 27.30
N THR A 637 -18.04 0.38 28.60
CA THR A 637 -17.11 -0.62 29.15
C THR A 637 -17.68 -1.37 30.36
N ALA A 638 -17.28 -2.62 30.59
CA ALA A 638 -17.72 -3.37 31.76
C ALA A 638 -17.00 -2.92 33.04
N SER A 639 -15.70 -2.63 32.99
CA SER A 639 -14.97 -1.99 34.10
C SER A 639 -13.95 -0.98 33.59
N PHE A 640 -13.51 -0.09 34.47
CA PHE A 640 -12.63 1.02 34.10
C PHE A 640 -11.56 1.29 35.15
N CYS A 641 -10.30 1.42 34.73
CA CYS A 641 -9.18 1.71 35.61
C CYS A 641 -8.17 2.67 34.97
N VAL A 642 -7.70 3.66 35.74
CA VAL A 642 -6.60 4.57 35.36
C VAL A 642 -5.39 4.35 36.27
N GLY A 643 -4.24 3.99 35.69
CA GLY A 643 -2.99 3.79 36.41
C GLY A 643 -2.95 2.51 37.26
N HIS A 644 -3.09 1.36 36.61
CA HIS A 644 -3.36 0.07 37.26
C HIS A 644 -2.27 -0.37 38.25
N THR A 645 -1.01 -0.40 37.81
CA THR A 645 0.16 -0.80 38.62
C THR A 645 0.92 0.41 39.20
N ASN A 646 1.92 0.17 40.06
CA ASN A 646 2.72 1.22 40.71
C ASN A 646 3.50 2.10 39.73
N SER A 647 3.88 1.58 38.56
CA SER A 647 4.65 2.32 37.55
C SER A 647 3.77 3.13 36.59
N ALA A 648 2.46 2.92 36.60
CA ALA A 648 1.51 3.52 35.67
C ALA A 648 1.03 4.91 36.14
N SER A 649 1.96 5.84 36.36
CA SER A 649 1.66 7.22 36.78
C SER A 649 1.26 8.13 35.61
N ASN A 650 0.68 9.29 35.90
CA ASN A 650 0.38 10.35 34.93
C ASN A 650 -0.50 9.91 33.74
N ASN A 651 -1.26 8.83 33.89
CA ASN A 651 -2.25 8.43 32.90
C ASN A 651 -3.48 9.31 33.03
N VAL A 652 -4.05 9.75 31.91
CA VAL A 652 -5.07 10.79 31.90
C VAL A 652 -6.28 10.40 31.07
N VAL A 653 -7.46 10.75 31.55
CA VAL A 653 -8.73 10.58 30.85
C VAL A 653 -9.38 11.93 30.70
N PHE A 654 -9.78 12.28 29.47
CA PHE A 654 -10.56 13.47 29.18
C PHE A 654 -11.95 13.07 28.73
N VAL A 655 -12.98 13.59 29.41
CA VAL A 655 -14.37 13.49 28.98
C VAL A 655 -14.86 14.92 28.71
N GLN A 656 -14.81 15.30 27.45
CA GLN A 656 -15.09 16.67 26.99
C GLN A 656 -16.54 16.83 26.55
N THR A 657 -16.88 17.98 25.97
CA THR A 657 -18.26 18.40 25.69
C THR A 657 -19.06 17.32 24.99
N ASN A 658 -20.19 16.95 25.59
CA ASN A 658 -21.12 15.90 25.15
C ASN A 658 -20.52 14.48 25.06
N GLY A 659 -19.26 14.28 25.44
CA GLY A 659 -18.65 12.96 25.54
C GLY A 659 -19.28 12.14 26.65
N LEU A 660 -19.42 10.84 26.43
CA LEU A 660 -19.97 9.89 27.41
C LEU A 660 -18.99 8.74 27.68
N LEU A 661 -18.58 8.59 28.94
CA LEU A 661 -17.96 7.36 29.45
C LEU A 661 -18.99 6.59 30.27
N ALA A 662 -19.50 5.48 29.74
CA ALA A 662 -20.43 4.58 30.43
C ALA A 662 -19.69 3.34 30.94
N VAL A 663 -19.75 3.09 32.25
CA VAL A 663 -19.09 1.98 32.93
C VAL A 663 -20.13 1.16 33.69
N ASN A 664 -20.33 -0.10 33.30
CA ASN A 664 -21.35 -0.95 33.92
C ASN A 664 -20.96 -1.44 35.32
N GLY A 665 -19.65 -1.60 35.57
CA GLY A 665 -19.08 -2.07 36.82
C GLY A 665 -18.34 -0.98 37.58
N LEU A 666 -17.20 -1.35 38.18
CA LEU A 666 -16.37 -0.44 38.95
C LEU A 666 -15.58 0.51 38.03
N ALA A 667 -15.60 1.80 38.36
CA ALA A 667 -14.68 2.80 37.82
C ALA A 667 -13.69 3.23 38.91
N GLU A 668 -12.40 3.21 38.59
CA GLU A 668 -11.34 3.53 39.56
C GLU A 668 -10.22 4.39 38.94
N ILE A 669 -9.87 5.49 39.61
CA ILE A 669 -8.69 6.30 39.30
C ILE A 669 -7.66 6.03 40.40
N ARG A 670 -6.51 5.44 40.04
CA ARG A 670 -5.49 5.02 41.01
C ARG A 670 -4.31 5.99 41.10
N ARG A 671 -3.62 6.19 39.97
CA ARG A 671 -2.35 6.95 39.88
C ARG A 671 -2.36 7.89 38.67
N GLY A 672 -3.53 8.43 38.38
CA GLY A 672 -3.77 9.24 37.20
C GLY A 672 -4.84 10.28 37.47
N ALA A 673 -5.33 10.88 36.39
CA ALA A 673 -6.31 11.93 36.46
C ALA A 673 -7.47 11.68 35.50
N MET A 674 -8.66 12.12 35.91
CA MET A 674 -9.82 12.27 35.03
C MET A 674 -10.23 13.73 35.02
N TYR A 675 -10.29 14.30 33.82
CA TYR A 675 -10.70 15.69 33.57
C TYR A 675 -12.03 15.71 32.83
N LEU A 676 -13.00 16.42 33.40
CA LEU A 676 -14.29 16.67 32.80
C LEU A 676 -14.32 18.08 32.23
N ASN A 677 -14.79 18.22 31.00
CA ASN A 677 -15.11 19.52 30.42
C ASN A 677 -16.44 19.44 29.68
N GLN A 678 -17.54 19.57 30.42
CA GLN A 678 -18.93 19.41 29.96
C GLN A 678 -19.24 17.99 29.42
N GLY A 679 -18.46 16.99 29.84
CA GLY A 679 -18.68 15.58 29.56
C GLY A 679 -19.46 14.87 30.66
N THR A 680 -19.93 13.66 30.38
CA THR A 680 -20.67 12.81 31.32
C THR A 680 -19.93 11.50 31.59
N VAL A 681 -19.78 11.13 32.86
CA VAL A 681 -19.35 9.80 33.28
C VAL A 681 -20.54 9.11 33.95
N ALA A 682 -21.02 8.03 33.35
CA ALA A 682 -22.11 7.23 33.86
C ALA A 682 -21.58 5.92 34.45
N CYS A 683 -21.73 5.69 35.75
CA CYS A 683 -21.27 4.44 36.39
C CYS A 683 -22.02 4.17 37.70
N SER A 684 -21.89 2.98 38.29
CA SER A 684 -22.47 2.78 39.64
C SER A 684 -21.61 3.46 40.71
N ASN A 685 -20.32 3.15 40.75
CA ASN A 685 -19.38 3.65 41.75
C ASN A 685 -18.10 4.15 41.09
N LEU A 686 -17.65 5.34 41.49
CA LEU A 686 -16.36 5.90 41.14
C LEU A 686 -15.47 6.01 42.39
N ILE A 687 -14.31 5.36 42.36
CA ILE A 687 -13.29 5.47 43.42
C ILE A 687 -12.13 6.32 42.90
N VAL A 688 -11.79 7.38 43.64
CA VAL A 688 -10.62 8.22 43.38
C VAL A 688 -9.60 7.94 44.49
N GLN A 689 -8.59 7.13 44.21
CA GLN A 689 -7.60 6.69 45.20
C GLN A 689 -6.68 7.83 45.65
N THR A 690 -5.88 7.58 46.69
CA THR A 690 -4.82 8.49 47.14
C THR A 690 -3.88 8.85 45.99
N ASN A 691 -3.55 10.13 45.85
CA ASN A 691 -2.75 10.72 44.75
C ASN A 691 -3.39 10.65 43.35
N ALA A 692 -4.64 10.21 43.24
CA ALA A 692 -5.42 10.37 42.01
C ALA A 692 -6.14 11.73 41.99
N VAL A 693 -6.46 12.21 40.78
CA VAL A 693 -7.16 13.48 40.57
C VAL A 693 -8.46 13.27 39.80
N LEU A 694 -9.55 13.83 40.30
CA LEU A 694 -10.78 14.07 39.56
C LEU A 694 -10.93 15.58 39.41
N SER A 695 -11.11 16.09 38.19
CA SER A 695 -11.09 17.55 37.98
C SER A 695 -12.03 18.04 36.89
N GLY A 696 -12.43 19.30 36.98
CA GLY A 696 -13.05 20.05 35.91
C GLY A 696 -14.54 20.33 36.11
N VAL A 697 -15.26 20.49 35.00
CA VAL A 697 -16.70 20.81 34.96
C VAL A 697 -17.40 19.74 34.12
N GLY A 698 -18.51 19.19 34.61
CA GLY A 698 -19.20 18.08 33.94
C GLY A 698 -20.15 17.34 34.85
N THR A 699 -20.67 16.23 34.35
CA THR A 699 -21.70 15.43 35.05
C THR A 699 -21.14 14.06 35.40
N LEU A 700 -21.25 13.71 36.68
CA LEU A 700 -21.05 12.36 37.20
C LEU A 700 -22.43 11.77 37.47
N ASP A 701 -22.89 10.90 36.57
CA ASP A 701 -24.19 10.24 36.66
C ASP A 701 -24.02 8.85 37.29
N LEU A 702 -24.11 8.79 38.61
CA LEU A 702 -23.67 7.64 39.37
C LEU A 702 -24.34 7.49 40.72
N LEU A 703 -24.23 6.32 41.37
CA LEU A 703 -24.77 6.15 42.72
C LEU A 703 -23.89 6.87 43.75
N ARG A 704 -22.57 6.70 43.65
CA ARG A 704 -21.62 7.21 44.65
C ARG A 704 -20.19 7.45 44.15
N VAL A 705 -19.58 8.54 44.61
CA VAL A 705 -18.13 8.80 44.56
C VAL A 705 -17.49 8.55 45.92
N ASP A 706 -16.38 7.82 45.94
CA ASP A 706 -15.48 7.69 47.09
C ASP A 706 -14.13 8.35 46.81
N GLY A 707 -13.91 9.53 47.40
CA GLY A 707 -12.73 10.36 47.16
C GLY A 707 -11.66 10.23 48.24
N TYR A 708 -10.64 9.43 47.99
CA TYR A 708 -9.40 9.35 48.78
C TYR A 708 -8.28 10.26 48.23
N GLY A 709 -8.42 10.75 47.00
CA GLY A 709 -7.47 11.63 46.31
C GLY A 709 -7.85 13.11 46.33
N THR A 710 -7.55 13.81 45.24
CA THR A 710 -7.88 15.23 45.07
C THR A 710 -9.04 15.40 44.10
N THR A 711 -10.07 16.12 44.51
CA THR A 711 -11.14 16.59 43.63
C THR A 711 -10.98 18.08 43.40
N VAL A 712 -10.77 18.51 42.16
CA VAL A 712 -10.64 19.93 41.77
C VAL A 712 -11.84 20.32 40.94
N VAL A 713 -12.81 20.99 41.55
CA VAL A 713 -14.00 21.43 40.83
C VAL A 713 -13.66 22.73 40.14
N GLY A 714 -13.99 22.83 38.84
CA GLY A 714 -13.74 24.02 38.05
C GLY A 714 -12.27 24.16 37.64
N GLN A 715 -11.99 23.83 36.37
CA GLN A 715 -10.82 24.23 35.58
C GLN A 715 -11.19 23.97 34.10
N PRO A 716 -11.90 24.90 33.42
CA PRO A 716 -12.21 26.28 33.80
C PRO A 716 -13.29 26.39 34.89
N LEU A 717 -13.43 27.59 35.49
CA LEU A 717 -14.43 27.90 36.51
C LEU A 717 -15.81 27.34 36.16
N GLY A 718 -16.48 26.74 37.14
CA GLY A 718 -17.88 26.37 36.98
C GLY A 718 -18.37 25.26 37.89
N ARG A 719 -19.44 24.58 37.44
CA ARG A 719 -20.11 23.54 38.21
C ARG A 719 -19.68 22.13 37.81
N MET A 720 -19.33 21.31 38.79
CA MET A 720 -19.34 19.85 38.68
C MET A 720 -20.64 19.32 39.29
N THR A 721 -21.38 18.51 38.53
CA THR A 721 -22.66 17.93 38.96
C THR A 721 -22.48 16.46 39.29
N VAL A 722 -22.87 16.05 40.48
CA VAL A 722 -22.90 14.66 40.94
C VAL A 722 -24.36 14.25 41.13
N ASN A 723 -24.89 13.49 40.17
CA ASN A 723 -26.24 12.91 40.24
C ASN A 723 -26.27 11.67 41.15
N GLY A 724 -25.71 11.80 42.35
CA GLY A 724 -25.60 10.74 43.34
C GLY A 724 -25.01 11.28 44.63
N SER A 725 -24.38 10.38 45.39
CA SER A 725 -23.70 10.72 46.63
C SER A 725 -22.21 11.01 46.41
N PHE A 726 -21.62 11.89 47.21
CA PHE A 726 -20.18 12.16 47.18
C PHE A 726 -19.60 12.10 48.58
N PHE A 727 -18.60 11.24 48.79
CA PHE A 727 -17.92 11.07 50.07
C PHE A 727 -16.45 11.38 49.95
N GLN A 728 -16.04 12.49 50.56
CA GLN A 728 -14.64 12.83 50.77
C GLN A 728 -14.10 12.04 51.98
N LYS A 729 -12.94 11.39 51.85
CA LYS A 729 -12.34 10.48 52.85
C LYS A 729 -11.19 11.16 53.62
N PRO A 730 -10.63 10.57 54.70
CA PRO A 730 -9.53 11.20 55.43
C PRO A 730 -8.29 11.34 54.53
N GLY A 731 -7.59 12.47 54.63
CA GLY A 731 -6.38 12.76 53.83
C GLY A 731 -6.63 13.19 52.38
N SER A 732 -7.88 13.21 51.92
CA SER A 732 -8.28 13.71 50.59
C SER A 732 -8.48 15.23 50.57
N THR A 733 -8.48 15.84 49.39
CA THR A 733 -8.65 17.30 49.21
C THR A 733 -9.77 17.61 48.23
N LEU A 734 -10.64 18.56 48.58
CA LEU A 734 -11.55 19.23 47.65
C LEU A 734 -11.05 20.65 47.40
N SER A 735 -10.85 21.02 46.14
CA SER A 735 -10.38 22.34 45.70
C SER A 735 -11.46 23.07 44.92
N LEU A 736 -11.62 24.37 45.21
CA LEU A 736 -12.57 25.29 44.59
C LEU A 736 -11.91 26.65 44.36
N ASP A 737 -12.25 27.32 43.28
CA ASP A 737 -11.80 28.68 42.96
C ASP A 737 -12.95 29.70 43.07
N LEU A 738 -12.63 30.91 43.54
CA LEU A 738 -13.55 32.04 43.64
C LEU A 738 -13.07 33.21 42.76
N ALA A 739 -13.90 33.64 41.80
CA ALA A 739 -13.62 34.81 40.94
C ALA A 739 -14.79 35.82 40.86
N GLY A 740 -15.88 35.57 41.57
CA GLY A 740 -17.09 36.39 41.56
C GLY A 740 -18.17 35.81 42.48
N MET A 741 -19.40 36.32 42.37
CA MET A 741 -20.51 35.96 43.28
C MET A 741 -21.58 35.04 42.65
N GLU A 742 -21.49 34.75 41.36
CA GLU A 742 -22.42 33.88 40.64
C GLU A 742 -22.03 32.39 40.74
N PRO A 743 -22.87 31.52 41.34
CA PRO A 743 -22.55 30.11 41.58
C PRO A 743 -22.39 29.28 40.31
N GLY A 744 -21.31 28.51 40.23
CA GLY A 744 -21.06 27.62 39.09
C GLY A 744 -20.77 28.35 37.78
N VAL A 745 -20.54 29.66 37.83
CA VAL A 745 -20.16 30.52 36.69
C VAL A 745 -18.89 31.29 37.04
N SER A 746 -18.97 32.12 38.08
CA SER A 746 -17.85 32.96 38.54
C SER A 746 -17.14 32.41 39.78
N TYR A 747 -17.65 31.33 40.35
CA TYR A 747 -16.96 30.53 41.34
C TYR A 747 -17.37 29.07 41.22
N ASP A 748 -16.53 28.19 41.73
CA ASP A 748 -16.72 26.76 41.57
C ASP A 748 -17.78 26.20 42.50
N GLN A 749 -18.58 25.29 41.95
CA GLN A 749 -19.66 24.67 42.69
C GLN A 749 -19.68 23.16 42.49
N LEU A 750 -19.58 22.41 43.60
CA LEU A 750 -19.83 20.98 43.60
C LEU A 750 -21.31 20.75 43.91
N TYR A 751 -22.12 20.48 42.88
CA TYR A 751 -23.55 20.23 43.07
C TYR A 751 -23.79 18.74 43.28
N VAL A 752 -24.30 18.34 44.46
CA VAL A 752 -24.54 16.94 44.83
C VAL A 752 -26.04 16.72 45.04
N THR A 753 -26.63 15.77 44.32
CA THR A 753 -28.09 15.54 44.38
C THR A 753 -28.55 14.62 45.50
N ASN A 754 -27.64 13.88 46.15
CA ASN A 754 -27.98 12.98 47.25
C ASN A 754 -27.09 13.26 48.48
N ALA A 755 -26.55 12.22 49.12
CA ALA A 755 -25.77 12.35 50.33
C ALA A 755 -24.39 12.95 50.05
N PHE A 756 -24.03 13.98 50.81
CA PHE A 756 -22.69 14.54 50.84
C PHE A 756 -22.03 14.26 52.19
N GLY A 757 -20.85 13.64 52.14
CA GLY A 757 -20.02 13.35 53.31
C GLY A 757 -18.67 14.05 53.23
N ILE A 758 -18.29 14.73 54.31
CA ILE A 758 -17.07 15.54 54.40
C ILE A 758 -16.11 15.03 55.46
N GLU A 759 -14.88 14.81 55.02
CA GLU A 759 -13.67 14.58 55.80
C GLU A 759 -12.51 15.24 55.03
N GLY A 760 -11.26 15.06 55.45
CA GLY A 760 -10.11 15.60 54.71
C GLY A 760 -10.03 17.13 54.72
N THR A 761 -9.50 17.73 53.64
CA THR A 761 -9.21 19.17 53.56
C THR A 761 -10.06 19.88 52.50
N LEU A 762 -10.59 21.05 52.83
CA LEU A 762 -11.12 22.01 51.86
C LEU A 762 -10.03 23.01 51.48
N THR A 763 -9.73 23.16 50.20
CA THR A 763 -8.84 24.20 49.69
C THR A 763 -9.66 25.17 48.85
N VAL A 764 -9.50 26.46 49.11
CA VAL A 764 -10.15 27.52 48.32
C VAL A 764 -9.08 28.46 47.80
N ALA A 765 -9.05 28.66 46.49
CA ALA A 765 -8.25 29.71 45.88
C ALA A 765 -9.14 30.85 45.38
N ARG A 766 -8.51 31.99 45.12
CA ARG A 766 -9.17 33.20 44.67
C ARG A 766 -8.45 33.72 43.43
N THR A 767 -9.20 34.09 42.41
CA THR A 767 -8.65 34.72 41.21
C THR A 767 -8.25 36.16 41.47
N THR A 768 -7.15 36.60 40.86
CA THR A 768 -6.66 37.98 40.90
C THR A 768 -7.75 38.99 40.53
N GLY A 769 -7.83 40.10 41.28
CA GLY A 769 -8.82 41.17 41.06
C GLY A 769 -10.19 40.93 41.71
N PHE A 770 -10.53 39.71 42.13
CA PHE A 770 -11.76 39.47 42.88
C PHE A 770 -11.52 39.64 44.38
N ILE A 771 -12.17 40.61 45.05
CA ILE A 771 -12.10 40.75 46.51
C ILE A 771 -13.52 40.64 47.07
N PRO A 772 -13.88 39.53 47.73
CA PRO A 772 -15.20 39.39 48.32
C PRO A 772 -15.37 40.36 49.49
N GLN A 773 -16.53 41.01 49.53
CA GLN A 773 -16.90 41.92 50.62
C GLN A 773 -17.13 41.15 51.93
N SER A 774 -17.05 41.86 53.06
CA SER A 774 -17.48 41.27 54.34
C SER A 774 -18.94 40.82 54.26
N ASN A 775 -19.24 39.68 54.86
CA ASN A 775 -20.50 38.94 54.78
C ASN A 775 -20.83 38.29 53.42
N ALA A 776 -19.94 38.36 52.42
CA ALA A 776 -20.09 37.59 51.18
C ALA A 776 -20.28 36.10 51.49
N LEU A 777 -21.27 35.48 50.87
CA LEU A 777 -21.71 34.12 51.13
C LEU A 777 -21.64 33.29 49.85
N PHE A 778 -20.87 32.20 49.90
CA PHE A 778 -20.68 31.27 48.79
C PHE A 778 -21.37 29.95 49.10
N HIS A 779 -22.26 29.53 48.20
CA HIS A 779 -22.94 28.24 48.28
C HIS A 779 -22.13 27.19 47.52
N ILE A 780 -21.01 26.80 48.13
CA ILE A 780 -19.96 26.00 47.49
C ILE A 780 -20.40 24.56 47.19
N ILE A 781 -21.25 23.98 48.04
CA ILE A 781 -21.73 22.60 47.88
C ILE A 781 -23.20 22.51 48.21
N PRO A 782 -24.09 22.75 47.23
CA PRO A 782 -25.50 22.42 47.38
C PRO A 782 -25.67 20.90 47.51
N TYR A 783 -26.45 20.47 48.50
CA TYR A 783 -26.79 19.07 48.74
C TYR A 783 -28.23 18.91 49.20
N GLU A 784 -28.78 17.70 49.07
CA GLU A 784 -30.09 17.34 49.64
C GLU A 784 -29.97 16.76 51.06
N VAL A 785 -28.98 15.89 51.29
CA VAL A 785 -28.77 15.19 52.58
C VAL A 785 -27.30 15.24 52.98
N HIS A 786 -27.03 15.48 54.26
CA HIS A 786 -25.67 15.57 54.80
C HIS A 786 -25.47 14.65 56.01
N THR A 787 -24.37 13.90 56.05
CA THR A 787 -24.22 12.75 56.96
C THR A 787 -23.00 12.78 57.91
N LEU A 788 -22.09 13.78 57.84
CA LEU A 788 -20.86 13.84 58.68
C LEU A 788 -20.55 15.26 59.21
N SER A 789 -19.59 15.43 60.13
CA SER A 789 -19.50 16.62 61.01
C SER A 789 -18.65 17.82 60.56
N GLY A 790 -17.90 17.74 59.44
CA GLY A 790 -17.06 18.86 58.98
C GLY A 790 -15.75 18.41 58.33
N PHE A 791 -15.08 19.30 57.59
CA PHE A 791 -13.72 19.06 57.10
C PHE A 791 -12.74 18.93 58.28
N SER A 792 -11.75 18.04 58.14
CA SER A 792 -10.66 17.88 59.13
C SER A 792 -9.58 18.97 59.03
N GLY A 793 -9.54 19.70 57.92
CA GLY A 793 -8.65 20.84 57.70
C GLY A 793 -9.18 21.80 56.64
N THR A 794 -8.69 23.03 56.63
CA THR A 794 -9.03 24.03 55.62
C THR A 794 -7.81 24.83 55.21
N ASN A 795 -7.59 24.99 53.90
CA ASN A 795 -6.60 25.87 53.30
C ASN A 795 -7.35 27.02 52.61
N LEU A 796 -7.64 28.07 53.38
CA LEU A 796 -8.37 29.25 52.90
C LEU A 796 -7.41 30.44 52.78
N PRO A 797 -7.65 31.40 51.88
CA PRO A 797 -6.78 32.57 51.74
C PRO A 797 -6.70 33.34 53.07
N ALA A 798 -5.49 33.49 53.61
CA ALA A 798 -5.24 33.97 54.98
C ALA A 798 -5.62 35.44 55.23
N TRP A 799 -5.86 36.19 54.17
CA TRP A 799 -6.18 37.62 54.18
C TRP A 799 -7.69 37.90 54.25
N PHE A 800 -8.48 36.86 54.53
CA PHE A 800 -9.88 36.99 54.94
C PHE A 800 -10.11 36.16 56.21
N ASN A 801 -11.07 36.60 57.01
CA ASN A 801 -11.66 35.78 58.06
C ASN A 801 -12.79 34.97 57.43
N TRP A 802 -12.75 33.65 57.61
CA TRP A 802 -13.71 32.74 57.02
C TRP A 802 -14.55 32.05 58.08
N GLN A 803 -15.81 31.83 57.76
CA GLN A 803 -16.71 30.96 58.50
C GLN A 803 -17.26 29.89 57.54
N LEU A 804 -16.93 28.64 57.81
CA LEU A 804 -17.47 27.49 57.11
C LEU A 804 -18.59 26.87 57.94
N PHE A 805 -19.78 26.68 57.37
CA PHE A 805 -20.92 26.12 58.09
C PHE A 805 -21.86 25.36 57.17
N SER A 806 -22.62 24.43 57.75
CA SER A 806 -23.70 23.72 57.06
C SER A 806 -25.02 24.48 57.18
N SER A 807 -25.83 24.43 56.13
CA SER A 807 -27.21 24.92 56.11
C SER A 807 -28.13 23.83 55.51
N PRO A 808 -29.45 23.91 55.68
CA PRO A 808 -30.36 22.92 55.08
C PRO A 808 -30.27 22.81 53.55
N SER A 809 -29.76 23.85 52.87
CA SER A 809 -29.62 23.88 51.42
C SER A 809 -28.24 23.45 50.92
N GLY A 810 -27.24 23.30 51.81
CA GLY A 810 -25.86 22.97 51.43
C GLY A 810 -24.78 23.54 52.36
N MET A 811 -23.52 23.31 51.99
CA MET A 811 -22.36 23.93 52.65
C MET A 811 -22.14 25.36 52.20
N MET A 812 -21.91 26.22 53.18
CA MET A 812 -21.75 27.66 53.00
C MET A 812 -20.37 28.10 53.47
N LEU A 813 -19.71 28.91 52.66
CA LEU A 813 -18.48 29.60 53.02
C LEU A 813 -18.78 31.10 53.09
N ARG A 814 -18.64 31.71 54.27
CA ARG A 814 -18.86 33.13 54.48
C ARG A 814 -17.54 33.84 54.77
N VAL A 815 -17.34 35.01 54.17
CA VAL A 815 -16.33 35.98 54.58
C VAL A 815 -16.87 36.75 55.78
N THR A 816 -16.26 36.63 56.96
CA THR A 816 -16.66 37.39 58.16
C THR A 816 -15.86 38.68 58.34
N GLY A 817 -14.76 38.84 57.59
CA GLY A 817 -13.97 40.06 57.55
C GLY A 817 -12.91 40.00 56.47
N VAL A 818 -12.57 41.16 55.92
CA VAL A 818 -11.45 41.34 54.98
C VAL A 818 -10.28 41.90 55.79
N GLN A 819 -9.11 41.25 55.73
CA GLN A 819 -7.93 41.76 56.44
C GLN A 819 -7.35 42.95 55.68
N ALA A 820 -7.19 44.08 56.36
CA ALA A 820 -6.62 45.30 55.79
C ALA A 820 -5.25 45.62 56.40
N ALA A 821 -4.42 46.32 55.63
CA ALA A 821 -3.23 47.01 56.08
C ALA A 821 -3.60 48.43 56.54
N THR A 822 -2.59 49.22 56.89
CA THR A 822 -2.70 50.67 57.17
C THR A 822 -3.55 51.37 56.11
N ASN A 823 -4.41 52.32 56.54
CA ASN A 823 -5.36 53.05 55.70
C ASN A 823 -6.43 52.18 55.02
N ASP A 824 -6.84 51.07 55.66
CA ASP A 824 -7.92 50.18 55.21
C ASP A 824 -7.68 49.54 53.82
N VAL A 825 -6.43 49.46 53.36
CA VAL A 825 -6.07 48.81 52.10
C VAL A 825 -6.19 47.29 52.26
N PRO A 826 -7.04 46.58 51.49
CA PRO A 826 -7.18 45.14 51.61
C PRO A 826 -5.84 44.43 51.34
N LYS A 827 -5.41 43.56 52.27
CA LYS A 827 -4.21 42.72 52.05
C LYS A 827 -4.34 41.86 50.80
N ALA A 828 -5.57 41.43 50.49
CA ALA A 828 -5.91 40.69 49.26
C ALA A 828 -5.58 41.45 47.96
N TRP A 829 -5.73 42.78 47.98
CA TRP A 829 -5.43 43.67 46.86
C TRP A 829 -3.91 43.84 46.72
N LEU A 830 -3.20 44.03 47.84
CA LEU A 830 -1.73 44.07 47.81
C LEU A 830 -1.13 42.75 47.29
N VAL A 831 -1.70 41.60 47.66
CA VAL A 831 -1.25 40.31 47.12
C VAL A 831 -1.41 40.22 45.59
N ASP A 832 -2.42 40.86 45.00
CA ASP A 832 -2.61 40.89 43.55
C ASP A 832 -1.48 41.60 42.79
N TYR A 833 -0.75 42.49 43.48
CA TYR A 833 0.41 43.20 42.95
C TYR A 833 1.76 42.62 43.44
N GLY A 834 1.74 41.42 44.05
CA GLY A 834 2.95 40.65 44.36
C GLY A 834 3.45 40.76 45.80
N TRP A 835 2.78 41.49 46.69
CA TRP A 835 3.16 41.57 48.10
C TRP A 835 2.75 40.31 48.88
N THR A 836 3.69 39.68 49.57
CA THR A 836 3.45 38.47 50.38
C THR A 836 3.55 38.70 51.89
N ASN A 837 4.11 39.84 52.32
CA ASN A 837 4.35 40.22 53.71
C ASN A 837 4.52 41.75 53.83
N ASN A 838 4.77 42.27 55.05
CA ASN A 838 4.99 43.69 55.35
C ASN A 838 3.94 44.65 54.76
N PHE A 839 2.67 44.24 54.79
CA PHE A 839 1.59 44.93 54.12
C PHE A 839 1.39 46.39 54.56
N ASP A 840 1.71 46.73 55.82
CA ASP A 840 1.60 48.11 56.31
C ASP A 840 2.64 49.04 55.70
N GLU A 841 3.87 48.54 55.51
CA GLU A 841 4.94 49.28 54.83
C GLU A 841 4.62 49.42 53.33
N ALA A 842 4.12 48.34 52.72
CA ALA A 842 3.69 48.36 51.33
C ALA A 842 2.59 49.41 51.09
N ALA A 843 1.57 49.46 51.96
CA ALA A 843 0.48 50.42 51.86
C ALA A 843 0.94 51.88 52.01
N LEU A 844 1.96 52.16 52.83
CA LEU A 844 2.46 53.52 53.09
C LEU A 844 3.51 54.01 52.09
N GLY A 845 4.20 53.10 51.39
CA GLY A 845 5.24 53.44 50.42
C GLY A 845 4.69 53.95 49.09
N ASP A 846 5.51 54.73 48.39
CA ASP A 846 5.36 55.07 46.97
C ASP A 846 6.27 54.11 46.18
N GLN A 847 5.66 53.10 45.57
CA GLN A 847 6.35 51.90 45.10
C GLN A 847 6.89 52.03 43.68
N ASP A 848 6.28 52.89 42.87
CA ASP A 848 6.69 53.17 41.49
C ASP A 848 7.26 54.58 41.28
N SER A 849 7.39 55.35 42.37
CA SER A 849 8.01 56.67 42.42
C SER A 849 7.24 57.76 41.65
N ASP A 850 5.92 57.66 41.59
CA ASP A 850 5.04 58.68 41.00
C ASP A 850 4.59 59.76 42.02
N HIS A 851 5.09 59.69 43.25
CA HIS A 851 4.74 60.52 44.41
C HIS A 851 3.36 60.25 45.02
N VAL A 852 2.72 59.14 44.66
CA VAL A 852 1.45 58.69 45.23
C VAL A 852 1.70 57.42 46.08
N PRO A 853 1.48 57.47 47.40
CA PRO A 853 1.56 56.27 48.23
C PRO A 853 0.50 55.23 47.81
N THR A 854 0.84 53.95 47.91
CA THR A 854 0.00 52.81 47.48
C THR A 854 -1.42 52.81 48.05
N TRP A 855 -1.64 53.30 49.27
CA TRP A 855 -3.00 53.42 49.82
C TRP A 855 -3.86 54.45 49.09
N GLN A 856 -3.27 55.54 48.57
CA GLN A 856 -3.97 56.51 47.74
C GLN A 856 -4.27 55.91 46.38
N GLU A 857 -3.35 55.11 45.86
CA GLU A 857 -3.53 54.42 44.59
C GLU A 857 -4.68 53.40 44.63
N TYR A 858 -4.79 52.66 45.73
CA TYR A 858 -5.94 51.78 45.96
C TYR A 858 -7.27 52.55 45.87
N PHE A 859 -7.39 53.69 46.55
CA PHE A 859 -8.59 54.53 46.50
C PHE A 859 -8.81 55.18 45.12
N ALA A 860 -7.72 55.45 44.41
CA ALA A 860 -7.75 56.03 43.09
C ALA A 860 -8.01 55.01 41.97
N GLY A 861 -8.03 53.71 42.30
CA GLY A 861 -8.17 52.62 41.34
C GLY A 861 -6.98 52.48 40.40
N THR A 862 -5.79 52.93 40.83
CA THR A 862 -4.55 52.89 40.05
C THR A 862 -3.69 51.67 40.41
N ASN A 863 -2.71 51.36 39.55
CA ASN A 863 -1.79 50.25 39.74
C ASN A 863 -0.53 50.73 40.48
N PRO A 864 -0.30 50.25 41.72
CA PRO A 864 0.80 50.69 42.59
C PRO A 864 2.18 50.19 42.21
N THR A 865 2.35 49.69 41.00
CA THR A 865 3.64 49.22 40.49
C THR A 865 3.93 49.79 39.11
N ASN A 866 3.13 50.77 38.68
CA ASN A 866 3.19 51.34 37.35
C ASN A 866 2.97 52.85 37.41
N SER A 867 4.07 53.61 37.37
CA SER A 867 4.05 55.08 37.49
C SER A 867 3.34 55.82 36.35
N SER A 868 2.93 55.11 35.30
CA SER A 868 2.07 55.66 34.25
C SER A 868 0.57 55.52 34.56
N SER A 869 0.20 54.74 35.58
CA SER A 869 -1.16 54.51 36.02
C SER A 869 -1.59 55.61 37.00
N VAL A 870 -1.91 56.80 36.51
CA VAL A 870 -2.33 57.92 37.37
C VAL A 870 -3.85 58.16 37.31
N PHE A 871 -4.43 58.60 38.43
CA PHE A 871 -5.81 59.07 38.44
C PHE A 871 -5.88 60.45 37.82
N GLN A 872 -6.59 60.55 36.70
CA GLN A 872 -6.60 61.74 35.87
C GLN A 872 -8.01 62.20 35.50
N CYS A 873 -8.16 63.51 35.36
CA CYS A 873 -9.27 64.11 34.63
C CYS A 873 -9.03 63.84 33.14
N LEU A 874 -9.97 63.17 32.48
CA LEU A 874 -9.89 62.77 31.08
C LEU A 874 -10.17 63.94 30.13
N GLU A 875 -11.15 64.78 30.46
CA GLU A 875 -11.55 65.94 29.65
C GLU A 875 -11.92 67.12 30.54
N ILE A 876 -11.53 68.32 30.10
CA ILE A 876 -12.05 69.59 30.62
C ILE A 876 -12.46 70.48 29.44
N TYR A 877 -13.71 70.96 29.43
CA TYR A 877 -14.22 71.82 28.36
C TYR A 877 -15.32 72.77 28.83
N GLN A 878 -15.58 73.83 28.05
CA GLN A 878 -16.66 74.78 28.28
C GLN A 878 -17.93 74.33 27.52
N GLU A 879 -19.05 74.20 28.23
CA GLU A 879 -20.38 73.95 27.66
C GLU A 879 -21.16 75.26 27.60
N SER A 880 -21.81 75.57 26.47
CA SER A 880 -22.35 76.93 26.21
C SER A 880 -23.85 77.12 26.52
N LEU A 881 -24.67 76.05 26.51
CA LEU A 881 -26.14 76.08 26.74
C LEU A 881 -26.64 74.66 27.11
N PRO A 882 -27.71 74.49 27.93
CA PRO A 882 -28.60 75.50 28.51
C PRO A 882 -28.14 76.07 29.87
N SER A 883 -27.07 75.54 30.47
CA SER A 883 -26.39 76.13 31.63
C SER A 883 -24.91 76.24 31.29
N PRO A 884 -24.38 77.46 31.01
CA PRO A 884 -22.97 77.61 30.67
C PRO A 884 -22.09 77.09 31.81
N GLY A 885 -21.01 76.34 31.50
CA GLY A 885 -20.04 75.96 32.52
C GLY A 885 -18.85 75.08 32.15
N THR A 886 -17.90 74.96 33.09
CA THR A 886 -16.70 74.14 32.91
C THR A 886 -17.01 72.72 33.33
N VAL A 887 -17.00 71.79 32.36
CA VAL A 887 -17.26 70.37 32.58
C VAL A 887 -15.95 69.63 32.80
N LEU A 888 -15.85 68.87 33.88
CA LEU A 888 -14.78 67.92 34.14
C LEU A 888 -15.31 66.51 33.92
N ARG A 889 -14.54 65.65 33.25
CA ARG A 889 -14.84 64.21 33.09
C ARG A 889 -13.68 63.35 33.56
N TRP A 890 -13.98 62.23 34.21
CA TRP A 890 -12.98 61.28 34.71
C TRP A 890 -13.53 59.85 34.65
N GLN A 891 -12.64 58.88 34.84
CA GLN A 891 -13.05 57.49 34.99
C GLN A 891 -13.50 57.26 36.44
N PRO A 892 -14.77 56.88 36.69
CA PRO A 892 -15.23 56.60 38.04
C PRO A 892 -14.66 55.27 38.57
N VAL A 893 -14.47 55.22 39.88
CA VAL A 893 -14.03 54.10 40.70
C VAL A 893 -15.23 53.71 41.56
N ALA A 894 -15.68 52.48 41.45
CA ALA A 894 -16.85 52.01 42.18
C ALA A 894 -16.65 52.16 43.70
N GLY A 895 -17.70 52.57 44.43
CA GLY A 895 -17.66 52.72 45.89
C GLY A 895 -16.90 53.95 46.42
N HIS A 896 -16.59 54.92 45.55
CA HIS A 896 -15.89 56.15 45.93
C HIS A 896 -16.75 57.39 45.70
N VAL A 897 -16.44 58.48 46.41
CA VAL A 897 -17.00 59.80 46.19
C VAL A 897 -15.93 60.77 45.70
N TYR A 898 -16.37 61.77 44.93
CA TYR A 898 -15.48 62.78 44.36
C TYR A 898 -15.72 64.16 44.96
N ALA A 899 -14.61 64.86 45.17
CA ALA A 899 -14.59 66.28 45.46
C ALA A 899 -13.94 67.04 44.30
N VAL A 900 -14.49 68.19 43.97
CA VAL A 900 -13.91 69.11 42.99
C VAL A 900 -13.63 70.41 43.71
N ASP A 901 -12.35 70.80 43.72
CA ASP A 901 -11.93 72.12 44.19
C ASP A 901 -11.50 72.95 42.99
N CYS A 902 -11.58 74.28 43.09
CA CYS A 902 -11.00 75.19 42.13
C CYS A 902 -10.06 76.21 42.77
N SER A 903 -9.14 76.73 41.97
CA SER A 903 -8.27 77.85 42.32
C SER A 903 -7.96 78.67 41.06
N THR A 904 -7.63 79.94 41.20
CA THR A 904 -7.07 80.75 40.11
C THR A 904 -5.55 80.60 39.98
N ASN A 905 -4.91 79.87 40.91
CA ASN A 905 -3.47 79.61 40.93
C ASN A 905 -3.18 78.20 41.47
N LEU A 906 -2.44 77.38 40.71
CA LEU A 906 -2.02 76.03 41.09
C LEU A 906 -1.29 75.97 42.44
N LEU A 907 -0.54 77.02 42.78
CA LEU A 907 0.26 77.11 44.00
C LEU A 907 -0.47 77.79 45.17
N ALA A 908 -1.77 78.06 45.04
CA ALA A 908 -2.53 78.69 46.12
C ALA A 908 -2.55 77.80 47.38
N PRO A 909 -2.31 78.36 48.57
CA PRO A 909 -2.27 77.60 49.82
C PRO A 909 -3.64 77.03 50.23
N ALA A 910 -4.73 77.55 49.67
CA ALA A 910 -6.07 77.03 49.84
C ALA A 910 -6.80 77.05 48.49
N TRP A 911 -7.50 75.96 48.18
CA TRP A 911 -8.38 75.84 47.02
C TRP A 911 -9.83 75.90 47.51
N LEU A 912 -10.69 76.54 46.74
CA LEU A 912 -12.12 76.63 47.04
C LEU A 912 -12.78 75.30 46.70
N GLU A 913 -13.35 74.63 47.69
CA GLU A 913 -14.13 73.41 47.49
C GLU A 913 -15.47 73.77 46.83
N LEU A 914 -15.72 73.24 45.63
CA LEU A 914 -16.97 73.46 44.89
C LEU A 914 -18.01 72.39 45.20
N THR A 915 -17.55 71.16 45.41
CA THR A 915 -18.36 70.01 45.81
C THR A 915 -17.46 68.94 46.43
N ASN A 916 -18.01 68.10 47.31
CA ASN A 916 -17.24 67.12 48.09
C ASN A 916 -17.88 65.74 48.29
N GLN A 917 -19.02 65.49 47.64
CA GLN A 917 -19.82 64.28 47.82
C GLN A 917 -20.48 63.85 46.48
N LEU A 918 -19.76 63.93 45.37
CA LEU A 918 -20.25 63.41 44.10
C LEU A 918 -20.16 61.88 44.12
N SER A 919 -21.29 61.18 43.94
CA SER A 919 -21.31 59.72 43.98
C SER A 919 -20.44 59.08 42.89
N ALA A 920 -19.96 57.86 43.13
CA ALA A 920 -19.19 57.05 42.18
C ALA A 920 -19.79 56.98 40.76
N ALA A 921 -21.12 57.00 40.63
CA ALA A 921 -21.80 56.92 39.33
C ALA A 921 -21.67 58.20 38.48
N VAL A 922 -21.17 59.29 39.06
CA VAL A 922 -20.93 60.56 38.39
C VAL A 922 -19.53 60.51 37.77
N ASN A 923 -19.47 60.36 36.45
CA ASN A 923 -18.23 60.41 35.67
C ASN A 923 -17.96 61.81 35.08
N SER A 924 -18.83 62.77 35.38
CA SER A 924 -18.72 64.15 34.92
C SER A 924 -19.37 65.12 35.87
N TRP A 925 -18.77 66.28 36.10
CA TRP A 925 -19.36 67.35 36.89
C TRP A 925 -19.10 68.71 36.25
N THR A 926 -20.10 69.58 36.32
CA THR A 926 -20.05 70.93 35.75
C THR A 926 -19.94 71.95 36.87
N ASP A 927 -18.84 72.71 36.89
CA ASP A 927 -18.80 73.97 37.64
C ASP A 927 -19.79 74.90 36.98
N ALA A 928 -20.83 75.29 37.74
CA ALA A 928 -21.98 76.14 37.38
C ALA A 928 -21.89 77.57 37.99
N VAL A 929 -20.77 77.90 38.67
CA VAL A 929 -20.70 79.08 39.55
C VAL A 929 -19.54 80.01 39.21
N ILE A 930 -18.33 79.50 38.97
CA ILE A 930 -17.12 80.34 38.83
C ILE A 930 -16.69 80.51 37.38
N HIS A 931 -16.65 79.42 36.62
CA HIS A 931 -16.55 79.40 35.14
C HIS A 931 -15.44 80.22 34.48
N ALA A 932 -14.44 80.70 35.22
CA ALA A 932 -13.44 81.62 34.69
C ALA A 932 -12.50 80.91 33.71
N ASP A 933 -12.13 81.60 32.61
CA ASP A 933 -11.24 81.08 31.55
C ASP A 933 -9.84 80.62 32.04
N ASN A 934 -9.45 80.95 33.28
CA ASN A 934 -8.18 80.58 33.92
C ASN A 934 -8.35 79.73 35.21
N GLY A 935 -9.51 79.08 35.41
CA GLY A 935 -9.76 78.21 36.55
C GLY A 935 -8.91 76.94 36.51
N GLN A 936 -8.15 76.69 37.58
CA GLN A 936 -7.47 75.42 37.84
C GLN A 936 -8.39 74.56 38.70
N TYR A 937 -8.55 73.29 38.35
CA TYR A 937 -9.42 72.36 39.09
C TYR A 937 -8.63 71.20 39.66
N ARG A 938 -8.99 70.78 40.87
CA ARG A 938 -8.43 69.61 41.54
C ARG A 938 -9.56 68.62 41.81
N LEU A 939 -9.51 67.50 41.11
CA LEU A 939 -10.38 66.35 41.35
C LEU A 939 -9.74 65.46 42.41
N ARG A 940 -10.47 65.19 43.50
CA ARG A 940 -10.05 64.28 44.56
C ARG A 940 -11.01 63.11 44.65
N VAL A 941 -10.46 61.91 44.79
CA VAL A 941 -11.19 60.67 45.04
C VAL A 941 -11.05 60.27 46.51
N LYS A 942 -12.14 59.82 47.12
CA LYS A 942 -12.17 59.33 48.50
C LYS A 942 -13.11 58.13 48.59
N PRO A 943 -12.87 57.17 49.50
CA PRO A 943 -13.85 56.11 49.77
C PRO A 943 -15.17 56.72 50.26
N GLN A 944 -16.29 56.07 49.90
CA GLN A 944 -17.65 56.47 50.30
C GLN A 944 -17.94 56.18 51.78
#